data_AF-A0A6A4V1X6-F1
#
_entry.id   AF-A0A6A4V1X6-F1
#
_cell.length_a   1.000
_cell.length_b   1.000
_cell.length_c   1.000
_cell.angle_alpha   90.00
_cell.angle_beta   90.00
_cell.angle_gamma   90.00
#
_symmetry.space_group_name_H-M   'P 1'
#
loop_
_entity.id
_entity.type
_entity.pdbx_description
1 polymer ?
#
loop_
_entity_poly.entity_id
_entity_poly.type
_entity_poly.pdbx_seq_one_letter_code
_entity_poly.pdbx_strand_id
1 'polypeptide(L)'
;MVPTDKHVSQPVINALANMAAQLQGETELHDLLVRLLELFVQLGLEAKRASEKAMGSQKASSSAGNLGVLIPVLATLVRRLPPIRNPRPRLHKLFRDFWLYSVVMGFTVQDSRKSFSGGLMHDIWPVEWYEGVKEIAIKSPLLISSQTSLASEMRELQHTSALRNDAVSLTELQELKTQILNYLEQPQDVSAIIRQLSFAQCTYLLSVYKLEMLRVQNQEETSFHAMFEYLNDPAIQRDKYNMWACMNSVGERVFASFLDVMAHKPKNTARERELEGHAQFLLVHFNSPHKQIRRVADKFLSQMVDRFPHILWNATVLTTMLDILQLLSESLQQNPNEVYPDLRVPGTPYCLVLQDTTEARETTVKDFSARCEGIIEEAMKWAPATTRSHLAEYLTRPAPAHHTGLALALEAGLHFAGPSPQAAPLAAATLSKLPECVKSNSSELVTAVALRCLYSGEVRGLQAAGTDGQLATQLKATWTRKDDAAHSPALLRVTAQLISTPGLDRELLHLVAWSPAIMFTEPAMRTGIQCWEWVLSARPDLEISFLREMCAAWQYTIDKRLGLFSEQEPEVNPLAVYEGCSIEAKPPFVAPHHLWVQFLLERVEIARYRSRDQVDLLCSLLHSTLSFSVGGERGAMTRHVAAVGTRVRLLTCGLILLQSDVLPKTQGKVALRERIYYACLDYFCGRPRFPCPEQSATTLREDITVLIRFWQNMHSDKKYLKTSMMGGFNQWNVAGTREVASSARPPASEFNPSVTGWFNTVPLTSNNSTLSRRSAKHRLANPDVYVKDYIKKRNLILALLAAEIERLLTWHNPQNRAELHMAGEENMAAWRAQPISEKQWHDHVRLAWDISPTLAVMLPERFKDEVITREVSRQVRSKPLAVCRVPEALQYLTTPEHIVNDIIELSHALTWAKLPPVRALAYFSRQYPPHPITAQYAVRVLSSYPSDTVLFYIPQLVQAVRYDTMGFITEFIKRACAKSQILAHHVIWNIETNKFRDEEGLVKDADLYEPLENIRNAIVSALSGPAKAFYEREFSFFEKITNVSAQIKPFPKGPARKEACLKELRKIEAQEGCYLPPIPDCRVLAIDYNSGTPMQSAAKAPYLARFRVERCGINELEQQVMHVLDGPG
;
A
#
# COMPACT_ATOMS: atom_id res chain seq x y z
N MET A 1 30.23 -24.39 60.46
CA MET A 1 29.47 -25.62 60.79
C MET A 1 28.00 -25.37 60.50
N VAL A 2 27.55 -25.66 59.28
CA VAL A 2 26.12 -25.70 58.95
C VAL A 2 25.67 -27.15 59.15
N PRO A 3 24.63 -27.44 59.97
CA PRO A 3 24.24 -28.81 60.24
C PRO A 3 23.55 -29.42 59.00
N THR A 4 23.96 -30.63 58.68
CA THR A 4 23.47 -31.46 57.56
C THR A 4 22.09 -32.07 57.78
N ASP A 5 21.28 -31.53 58.70
CA ASP A 5 19.93 -31.99 58.99
C ASP A 5 18.87 -31.09 58.33
N LYS A 6 18.10 -31.67 57.39
CA LYS A 6 16.98 -31.01 56.68
C LYS A 6 15.96 -30.32 57.61
N HIS A 7 15.87 -30.74 58.87
CA HIS A 7 14.96 -30.19 59.87
C HIS A 7 15.38 -28.81 60.41
N VAL A 8 16.68 -28.43 60.31
CA VAL A 8 17.21 -27.15 60.81
C VAL A 8 17.56 -26.19 59.67
N SER A 9 17.98 -26.70 58.51
CA SER A 9 18.37 -25.87 57.36
C SER A 9 17.20 -25.08 56.76
N GLN A 10 16.02 -25.70 56.61
CA GLN A 10 14.84 -25.04 56.02
C GLN A 10 14.33 -23.84 56.86
N PRO A 11 14.17 -23.94 58.20
CA PRO A 11 13.84 -22.79 59.03
C PRO A 11 14.88 -21.65 58.96
N VAL A 12 16.17 -21.98 58.88
CA VAL A 12 17.25 -20.97 58.78
C VAL A 12 17.19 -20.23 57.44
N ILE A 13 16.97 -20.93 56.34
CA ILE A 13 16.78 -20.33 55.01
C ILE A 13 15.53 -19.45 54.98
N ASN A 14 14.42 -19.91 55.57
CA ASN A 14 13.19 -19.12 55.69
C ASN A 14 13.43 -17.86 56.55
N ALA A 15 14.22 -17.95 57.62
CA ALA A 15 14.61 -16.79 58.43
C ALA A 15 15.46 -15.80 57.63
N LEU A 16 16.45 -16.28 56.86
CA LEU A 16 17.26 -15.44 55.98
C LEU A 16 16.44 -14.79 54.86
N ALA A 17 15.47 -15.51 54.29
CA ALA A 17 14.53 -14.98 53.30
C ALA A 17 13.65 -13.88 53.90
N ASN A 18 13.12 -14.09 55.11
CA ASN A 18 12.34 -13.09 55.84
C ASN A 18 13.19 -11.85 56.19
N MET A 19 14.45 -12.05 56.61
CA MET A 19 15.39 -10.96 56.85
C MET A 19 15.65 -10.16 55.57
N ALA A 20 15.93 -10.84 54.45
CA ALA A 20 16.13 -10.20 53.15
C ALA A 20 14.88 -9.41 52.68
N ALA A 21 13.69 -9.89 53.00
CA ALA A 21 12.42 -9.25 52.65
C ALA A 21 12.05 -8.06 53.57
N GLN A 22 12.37 -8.12 54.87
CA GLN A 22 11.87 -7.16 55.87
C GLN A 22 12.89 -6.11 56.32
N LEU A 23 14.20 -6.30 56.08
CA LEU A 23 15.22 -5.31 56.45
C LEU A 23 14.95 -3.93 55.81
N GLN A 24 15.19 -2.83 56.52
CA GLN A 24 15.01 -1.46 56.00
C GLN A 24 16.33 -0.69 56.02
N GLY A 25 16.66 0.02 54.93
CA GLY A 25 17.89 0.80 54.78
C GLY A 25 18.89 0.19 53.79
N GLU A 26 19.38 0.99 52.85
CA GLU A 26 20.30 0.54 51.78
C GLU A 26 21.65 0.03 52.32
N THR A 27 22.16 0.65 53.39
CA THR A 27 23.43 0.25 54.02
C THR A 27 23.33 -1.14 54.65
N GLU A 28 22.24 -1.42 55.36
CA GLU A 28 22.01 -2.70 56.01
C GLU A 28 21.72 -3.81 54.98
N LEU A 29 21.01 -3.49 53.88
CA LEU A 29 20.81 -4.39 52.74
C LEU A 29 22.14 -4.74 52.06
N HIS A 30 23.03 -3.76 51.87
CA HIS A 30 24.37 -4.00 51.32
C HIS A 30 25.25 -4.84 52.25
N ASP A 31 25.20 -4.63 53.56
CA ASP A 31 25.94 -5.43 54.53
C ASP A 31 25.44 -6.88 54.57
N LEU A 32 24.12 -7.09 54.52
CA LEU A 32 23.52 -8.42 54.41
C LEU A 32 23.91 -9.11 53.09
N LEU A 33 23.97 -8.36 51.97
CA LEU A 33 24.39 -8.88 50.67
C LEU A 33 25.84 -9.40 50.72
N VAL A 34 26.75 -8.62 51.30
CA VAL A 34 28.16 -9.03 51.48
C VAL A 34 28.24 -10.31 52.30
N ARG A 35 27.52 -10.40 53.42
CA ARG A 35 27.52 -11.59 54.29
C ARG A 35 26.93 -12.83 53.62
N LEU A 36 25.85 -12.67 52.85
CA LEU A 36 25.22 -13.79 52.12
C LEU A 36 26.09 -14.28 50.96
N LEU A 37 26.74 -13.37 50.23
CA LEU A 37 27.70 -13.76 49.20
C LEU A 37 28.95 -14.41 49.79
N GLU A 38 29.43 -13.94 50.95
CA GLU A 38 30.51 -14.60 51.70
C GLU A 38 30.13 -16.01 52.12
N LEU A 39 28.92 -16.19 52.64
CA LEU A 39 28.38 -17.50 52.99
C LEU A 39 28.30 -18.41 51.75
N PHE A 40 27.83 -17.89 50.61
CA PHE A 40 27.79 -18.61 49.34
C PHE A 40 29.18 -19.08 48.90
N VAL A 41 30.17 -18.19 48.91
CA VAL A 41 31.55 -18.52 48.53
C VAL A 41 32.17 -19.50 49.53
N GLN A 42 31.97 -19.32 50.84
CA GLN A 42 32.46 -20.24 51.88
C GLN A 42 31.89 -21.65 51.71
N LEU A 43 30.58 -21.78 51.45
CA LEU A 43 29.95 -23.07 51.17
C LEU A 43 30.52 -23.71 49.90
N GLY A 44 30.85 -22.91 48.88
CA GLY A 44 31.53 -23.38 47.66
C GLY A 44 32.94 -23.91 47.93
N LEU A 45 33.66 -23.31 48.88
CA LEU A 45 34.99 -23.79 49.30
C LEU A 45 34.91 -25.07 50.14
N GLU A 46 33.95 -25.16 51.06
CA GLU A 46 33.71 -26.34 51.88
C GLU A 46 33.24 -27.53 51.03
N ALA A 47 32.36 -27.28 50.05
CA ALA A 47 31.93 -28.26 49.04
C ALA A 47 33.10 -28.90 48.29
N LYS A 48 34.08 -28.09 47.86
CA LYS A 48 35.26 -28.58 47.14
C LYS A 48 36.23 -29.35 48.05
N ARG A 49 36.50 -28.85 49.26
CA ARG A 49 37.34 -29.57 50.26
C ARG A 49 36.76 -30.94 50.64
N ALA A 50 35.43 -31.06 50.66
CA ALA A 50 34.74 -32.31 50.88
C ALA A 50 34.85 -33.27 49.67
N SER A 51 34.88 -32.72 48.45
CA SER A 51 35.04 -33.48 47.21
C SER A 51 36.47 -34.00 47.01
N GLU A 52 37.50 -33.22 47.34
CA GLU A 52 38.92 -33.62 47.21
C GLU A 52 39.32 -34.76 48.18
N LYS A 53 38.60 -34.93 49.29
CA LYS A 53 38.85 -35.97 50.30
C LYS A 53 38.20 -37.31 50.01
N ALA A 54 37.34 -37.43 48.99
CA ALA A 54 36.58 -38.65 48.72
C ALA A 54 36.57 -38.98 47.22
N MET A 55 37.16 -40.13 46.84
CA MET A 55 37.05 -40.64 45.47
C MET A 55 35.63 -41.15 45.20
N GLY A 56 34.77 -40.32 44.58
CA GLY A 56 33.44 -40.73 44.12
C GLY A 56 32.54 -39.59 43.62
N SER A 57 31.94 -39.77 42.43
CA SER A 57 31.08 -38.81 41.69
C SER A 57 29.74 -38.45 42.37
N GLN A 58 29.25 -39.24 43.34
CA GLN A 58 27.89 -39.10 43.89
C GLN A 58 27.68 -37.97 44.91
N LYS A 59 28.71 -37.31 45.45
CA LYS A 59 28.55 -36.20 46.42
C LYS A 59 28.55 -34.79 45.82
N ALA A 60 28.97 -34.61 44.56
CA ALA A 60 28.98 -33.30 43.90
C ALA A 60 27.58 -32.68 43.74
N SER A 61 26.53 -33.52 43.60
CA SER A 61 25.13 -33.08 43.57
C SER A 61 24.63 -32.56 44.93
N SER A 62 25.09 -33.15 46.04
CA SER A 62 24.70 -32.74 47.40
C SER A 62 25.29 -31.38 47.80
N SER A 63 26.50 -31.08 47.33
CA SER A 63 27.21 -29.86 47.67
C SER A 63 26.80 -28.67 46.80
N ALA A 64 26.53 -28.89 45.51
CA ALA A 64 25.86 -27.92 44.64
C ALA A 64 24.42 -27.64 45.11
N GLY A 65 23.72 -28.65 45.66
CA GLY A 65 22.42 -28.46 46.29
C GLY A 65 22.42 -27.43 47.42
N ASN A 66 23.43 -27.45 48.30
CA ASN A 66 23.54 -26.52 49.44
C ASN A 66 23.81 -25.07 49.02
N LEU A 67 24.54 -24.86 47.93
CA LEU A 67 24.79 -23.54 47.35
C LEU A 67 23.51 -22.94 46.75
N GLY A 68 22.78 -23.76 45.98
CA GLY A 68 21.60 -23.32 45.26
C GLY A 68 20.48 -22.79 46.15
N VAL A 69 20.34 -23.29 47.38
CA VAL A 69 19.28 -22.85 48.31
C VAL A 69 19.45 -21.38 48.75
N LEU A 70 20.65 -20.81 48.65
CA LEU A 70 20.89 -19.39 48.97
C LEU A 70 20.54 -18.45 47.81
N ILE A 71 20.42 -18.96 46.57
CA ILE A 71 20.18 -18.14 45.38
C ILE A 71 18.84 -17.39 45.48
N PRO A 72 17.70 -18.02 45.85
CA PRO A 72 16.44 -17.30 46.02
C PRO A 72 16.48 -16.20 47.10
N VAL A 73 17.24 -16.42 48.18
CA VAL A 73 17.43 -15.43 49.26
C VAL A 73 18.22 -14.23 48.75
N LEU A 74 19.32 -14.49 48.03
CA LEU A 74 20.13 -13.44 47.38
C LEU A 74 19.31 -12.67 46.35
N ALA A 75 18.51 -13.36 45.53
CA ALA A 75 17.64 -12.73 44.53
C ALA A 75 16.61 -11.81 45.18
N THR A 76 15.98 -12.23 46.28
CA THR A 76 15.02 -11.41 47.04
C THR A 76 15.67 -10.14 47.58
N LEU A 77 16.90 -10.24 48.08
CA LEU A 77 17.66 -9.08 48.56
C LEU A 77 18.07 -8.14 47.42
N VAL A 78 18.66 -8.69 46.36
CA VAL A 78 19.16 -7.94 45.21
C VAL A 78 18.01 -7.23 44.48
N ARG A 79 16.82 -7.84 44.39
CA ARG A 79 15.62 -7.20 43.83
C ARG A 79 15.26 -5.87 44.52
N ARG A 80 15.69 -5.65 45.77
CA ARG A 80 15.41 -4.41 46.52
C ARG A 80 16.51 -3.34 46.39
N LEU A 81 17.68 -3.68 45.87
CA LEU A 81 18.80 -2.74 45.70
C LEU A 81 18.81 -2.09 44.30
N PRO A 82 19.35 -0.89 44.11
CA PRO A 82 19.63 -0.36 42.77
C PRO A 82 20.74 -1.19 42.05
N PRO A 83 20.86 -1.10 40.71
CA PRO A 83 21.92 -1.78 39.97
C PRO A 83 23.32 -1.38 40.47
N ILE A 84 24.15 -2.37 40.82
CA ILE A 84 25.45 -2.15 41.46
C ILE A 84 26.49 -1.90 40.38
N ARG A 85 26.78 -0.63 40.04
CA ARG A 85 27.76 -0.29 38.99
C ARG A 85 29.21 -0.19 39.51
N ASN A 86 29.41 0.49 40.63
CA ASN A 86 30.74 0.71 41.23
C ASN A 86 30.85 0.05 42.61
N PRO A 87 30.94 -1.29 42.69
CA PRO A 87 31.06 -1.99 43.97
C PRO A 87 32.41 -1.71 44.66
N ARG A 88 32.42 -1.78 46.00
CA ARG A 88 33.68 -1.84 46.77
C ARG A 88 34.49 -3.08 46.31
N PRO A 89 35.83 -3.05 46.31
CA PRO A 89 36.66 -4.16 45.81
C PRO A 89 36.32 -5.53 46.42
N ARG A 90 35.98 -5.58 47.71
CA ARG A 90 35.54 -6.81 48.41
C ARG A 90 34.23 -7.37 47.82
N LEU A 91 33.24 -6.52 47.58
CA LEU A 91 31.95 -6.93 47.02
C LEU A 91 32.09 -7.36 45.56
N HIS A 92 32.93 -6.67 44.78
CA HIS A 92 33.25 -7.04 43.41
C HIS A 92 33.81 -8.47 43.31
N LYS A 93 34.80 -8.79 44.16
CA LYS A 93 35.38 -10.14 44.23
C LYS A 93 34.33 -11.20 44.54
N LEU A 94 33.43 -10.93 45.50
CA LEU A 94 32.38 -11.89 45.87
C LEU A 94 31.38 -12.15 44.73
N PHE A 95 31.00 -11.13 43.97
CA PHE A 95 30.16 -11.32 42.78
C PHE A 95 30.90 -12.07 41.68
N ARG A 96 32.19 -11.78 41.47
CA ARG A 96 33.04 -12.53 40.53
C ARG A 96 33.06 -14.02 40.88
N ASP A 97 33.31 -14.34 42.15
CA ASP A 97 33.33 -15.72 42.64
C ASP A 97 31.94 -16.38 42.51
N PHE A 98 30.86 -15.66 42.84
CA PHE A 98 29.48 -16.12 42.68
C PHE A 98 29.18 -16.56 41.24
N TRP A 99 29.53 -15.75 40.24
CA TRP A 99 29.29 -16.06 38.82
C TRP A 99 30.11 -17.25 38.33
N LEU A 100 31.38 -17.33 38.74
CA LEU A 100 32.25 -18.47 38.42
C LEU A 100 31.68 -19.78 38.98
N TYR A 101 31.28 -19.80 40.26
CA TYR A 101 30.63 -20.98 40.86
C TYR A 101 29.30 -21.31 40.20
N SER A 102 28.50 -20.30 39.86
CA SER A 102 27.19 -20.51 39.24
C SER A 102 27.27 -21.13 37.85
N VAL A 103 28.30 -20.79 37.07
CA VAL A 103 28.56 -21.41 35.77
C VAL A 103 29.09 -22.83 35.90
N VAL A 104 30.08 -23.05 36.77
CA VAL A 104 30.69 -24.39 36.95
C VAL A 104 29.67 -25.40 37.48
N MET A 105 28.78 -24.99 38.39
CA MET A 105 27.75 -25.84 38.97
C MET A 105 26.47 -25.93 38.10
N GLY A 106 26.38 -25.16 37.02
CA GLY A 106 25.29 -25.23 36.05
C GLY A 106 23.98 -24.55 36.49
N PHE A 107 23.99 -23.59 37.41
CA PHE A 107 22.79 -22.84 37.84
C PHE A 107 22.29 -21.83 36.78
N THR A 108 23.08 -21.59 35.72
CA THR A 108 22.81 -20.59 34.66
C THR A 108 22.10 -21.18 33.42
N VAL A 109 21.66 -22.44 33.47
CA VAL A 109 21.06 -23.15 32.32
C VAL A 109 19.61 -23.54 32.63
N GLN A 110 18.67 -23.07 31.79
CA GLN A 110 17.24 -23.36 31.91
C GLN A 110 16.94 -24.86 31.71
N ASP A 111 17.56 -25.47 30.68
CA ASP A 111 17.52 -26.91 30.43
C ASP A 111 18.63 -27.61 31.22
N SER A 112 18.51 -27.62 32.54
CA SER A 112 19.40 -28.42 33.38
C SER A 112 19.36 -29.87 32.88
N ARG A 113 20.52 -30.49 32.56
CA ARG A 113 20.62 -31.86 32.01
C ARG A 113 19.57 -32.77 32.66
N LYS A 114 18.66 -33.39 31.92
CA LYS A 114 17.72 -34.35 32.51
C LYS A 114 18.52 -35.49 33.17
N SER A 115 18.42 -35.63 34.48
CA SER A 115 19.05 -36.72 35.21
C SER A 115 18.12 -37.93 35.23
N PHE A 116 18.61 -39.09 34.78
CA PHE A 116 17.84 -40.33 34.76
C PHE A 116 18.02 -41.05 36.10
N SER A 117 17.02 -40.95 36.98
CA SER A 117 17.00 -41.64 38.26
C SER A 117 15.58 -42.16 38.49
N GLY A 118 15.40 -43.47 38.52
CA GLY A 118 14.14 -44.11 38.94
C GLY A 118 12.97 -44.01 37.94
N GLY A 119 13.22 -44.03 36.62
CA GLY A 119 12.17 -44.14 35.60
C GLY A 119 11.36 -42.87 35.29
N LEU A 120 11.65 -41.75 35.96
CA LEU A 120 11.06 -40.42 35.69
C LEU A 120 12.16 -39.40 35.38
N MET A 121 11.94 -38.58 34.35
CA MET A 121 12.80 -37.44 34.04
C MET A 121 12.55 -36.32 35.06
N HIS A 122 13.58 -35.91 35.79
CA HIS A 122 13.54 -34.73 36.64
C HIS A 122 14.62 -33.72 36.23
N ASP A 123 14.27 -32.43 36.29
CA ASP A 123 15.25 -31.34 36.15
C ASP A 123 16.21 -31.39 37.34
N ILE A 124 17.52 -31.25 37.10
CA ILE A 124 18.55 -31.36 38.14
C ILE A 124 18.38 -30.29 39.23
N TRP A 125 17.89 -29.10 38.86
CA TRP A 125 17.76 -27.96 39.76
C TRP A 125 16.34 -27.42 39.82
N PRO A 126 15.87 -26.93 41.00
CA PRO A 126 14.62 -26.19 41.11
C PRO A 126 14.59 -24.97 40.18
N VAL A 127 13.45 -24.74 39.53
CA VAL A 127 13.22 -23.59 38.62
C VAL A 127 13.48 -22.26 39.34
N GLU A 128 13.15 -22.18 40.64
CA GLU A 128 13.38 -21.01 41.49
C GLU A 128 14.85 -20.58 41.57
N TRP A 129 15.80 -21.51 41.41
CA TRP A 129 17.22 -21.17 41.44
C TRP A 129 17.64 -20.47 40.16
N TYR A 130 17.20 -20.98 39.01
CA TYR A 130 17.46 -20.33 37.72
C TYR A 130 16.78 -18.95 37.65
N GLU A 131 15.53 -18.84 38.10
CA GLU A 131 14.84 -17.54 38.24
C GLU A 131 15.58 -16.58 39.19
N GLY A 132 16.11 -17.10 40.30
CA GLY A 132 16.92 -16.31 41.21
C GLY A 132 18.24 -15.83 40.58
N VAL A 133 18.92 -16.64 39.77
CA VAL A 133 20.11 -16.22 39.02
C VAL A 133 19.79 -15.12 38.01
N LYS A 134 18.63 -15.17 37.33
CA LYS A 134 18.18 -14.11 36.40
C LYS A 134 18.06 -12.76 37.12
N GLU A 135 17.41 -12.75 38.28
CA GLU A 135 17.21 -11.55 39.09
C GLU A 135 18.54 -10.97 39.58
N ILE A 136 19.48 -11.84 39.97
CA ILE A 136 20.84 -11.43 40.37
C ILE A 136 21.61 -10.88 39.16
N ALA A 137 21.43 -11.44 37.96
CA ALA A 137 22.10 -11.00 36.74
C ALA A 137 21.83 -9.51 36.42
N ILE A 138 20.56 -9.09 36.52
CA ILE A 138 20.10 -7.73 36.18
C ILE A 138 20.86 -6.65 36.96
N LYS A 139 21.26 -6.94 38.21
CA LYS A 139 21.85 -5.95 39.12
C LYS A 139 23.29 -6.23 39.53
N SER A 140 23.85 -7.35 39.08
CA SER A 140 25.26 -7.67 39.31
C SER A 140 26.17 -6.59 38.71
N PRO A 141 27.35 -6.32 39.29
CA PRO A 141 28.36 -5.48 38.66
C PRO A 141 29.01 -6.16 37.45
N LEU A 142 29.76 -5.41 36.65
CA LEU A 142 30.61 -6.00 35.61
C LEU A 142 31.74 -6.83 36.23
N LEU A 143 32.17 -7.87 35.51
CA LEU A 143 33.24 -8.76 35.99
C LEU A 143 34.66 -8.22 35.76
N ILE A 144 34.78 -6.92 35.43
CA ILE A 144 36.04 -6.18 35.21
C ILE A 144 36.50 -5.57 36.53
N SER A 145 37.77 -5.72 36.94
CA SER A 145 38.30 -4.99 38.09
C SER A 145 39.16 -3.80 37.64
N SER A 146 38.70 -2.60 37.98
CA SER A 146 39.28 -1.34 37.52
C SER A 146 40.66 -1.00 38.12
N GLN A 147 41.21 -1.86 38.98
CA GLN A 147 42.41 -1.57 39.78
C GLN A 147 43.59 -2.51 39.49
N THR A 148 43.47 -3.49 38.59
CA THR A 148 44.46 -4.57 38.47
C THR A 148 44.66 -5.01 37.01
N SER A 149 45.91 -5.30 36.61
CA SER A 149 46.18 -5.78 35.24
C SER A 149 45.59 -7.17 35.00
N LEU A 150 45.11 -7.49 33.79
CA LEU A 150 44.51 -8.81 33.51
C LEU A 150 45.47 -9.97 33.77
N ALA A 151 46.79 -9.74 33.66
CA ALA A 151 47.80 -10.72 34.01
C ALA A 151 47.83 -11.03 35.52
N SER A 152 47.61 -10.01 36.35
CA SER A 152 47.44 -10.14 37.81
C SER A 152 46.07 -10.73 38.15
N GLU A 153 45.01 -10.34 37.45
CA GLU A 153 43.66 -10.90 37.66
C GLU A 153 43.54 -12.36 37.20
N MET A 154 44.17 -12.75 36.09
CA MET A 154 44.25 -14.13 35.62
C MET A 154 45.09 -15.00 36.55
N ARG A 155 46.16 -14.45 37.14
CA ARG A 155 46.90 -15.11 38.24
C ARG A 155 46.03 -15.21 39.50
N GLU A 156 45.28 -14.18 39.85
CA GLU A 156 44.32 -14.24 40.95
C GLU A 156 43.18 -15.23 40.70
N LEU A 157 42.72 -15.40 39.46
CA LEU A 157 41.73 -16.40 39.08
C LEU A 157 42.30 -17.82 39.21
N GLN A 158 43.59 -18.03 38.89
CA GLN A 158 44.31 -19.27 39.17
C GLN A 158 44.48 -19.53 40.69
N HIS A 159 44.52 -18.47 41.50
CA HIS A 159 44.54 -18.54 42.96
C HIS A 159 43.15 -18.54 43.61
N THR A 160 42.09 -18.22 42.86
CA THR A 160 40.70 -18.37 43.27
C THR A 160 40.41 -19.85 43.25
N SER A 161 40.24 -20.43 44.43
CA SER A 161 40.26 -21.88 44.67
C SER A 161 39.23 -22.69 43.88
N ALA A 162 38.23 -22.05 43.26
CA ALA A 162 37.32 -22.67 42.31
C ALA A 162 38.01 -23.18 41.01
N LEU A 163 39.12 -22.56 40.57
CA LEU A 163 39.64 -22.66 39.21
C LEU A 163 41.08 -23.20 39.09
N ARG A 164 41.66 -23.80 40.14
CA ARG A 164 42.99 -24.43 40.06
C ARG A 164 43.00 -25.52 38.97
N ASN A 165 43.90 -25.39 37.99
CA ASN A 165 44.04 -26.32 36.86
C ASN A 165 44.28 -27.79 37.29
N ASP A 166 44.85 -28.02 38.46
CA ASP A 166 45.19 -29.37 38.96
C ASP A 166 43.96 -30.22 39.37
N ALA A 167 42.77 -29.61 39.47
CA ALA A 167 41.55 -30.26 39.99
C ALA A 167 40.53 -30.67 38.91
N VAL A 168 40.82 -30.44 37.61
CA VAL A 168 39.86 -30.65 36.51
C VAL A 168 40.43 -31.61 35.49
N SER A 169 39.64 -32.59 35.05
CA SER A 169 40.08 -33.56 34.04
C SER A 169 40.25 -32.90 32.66
N LEU A 170 41.21 -33.39 31.86
CA LEU A 170 41.40 -32.95 30.47
C LEU A 170 40.12 -33.10 29.62
N THR A 171 39.28 -34.08 29.95
CA THR A 171 37.96 -34.31 29.35
C THR A 171 36.95 -33.22 29.68
N GLU A 172 36.82 -32.81 30.94
CA GLU A 172 35.90 -31.73 31.34
C GLU A 172 36.31 -30.37 30.73
N LEU A 173 37.62 -30.12 30.62
CA LEU A 173 38.11 -28.92 29.93
C LEU A 173 37.78 -28.93 28.42
N GLN A 174 37.88 -30.10 27.76
CA GLN A 174 37.49 -30.26 26.36
C GLN A 174 35.97 -30.11 26.17
N GLU A 175 35.15 -30.63 27.09
CA GLU A 175 33.69 -30.46 27.08
C GLU A 175 33.30 -28.98 27.24
N LEU A 176 33.93 -28.25 28.17
CA LEU A 176 33.69 -26.82 28.37
C LEU A 176 34.05 -26.01 27.13
N LYS A 177 35.20 -26.30 26.51
CA LYS A 177 35.61 -25.67 25.24
C LYS A 177 34.62 -25.94 24.12
N THR A 178 34.15 -27.18 24.00
CA THR A 178 33.13 -27.56 23.02
C THR A 178 31.80 -26.85 23.28
N GLN A 179 31.39 -26.72 24.55
CA GLN A 179 30.18 -26.01 24.93
C GLN A 179 30.25 -24.52 24.56
N ILE A 180 31.38 -23.85 24.83
CA ILE A 180 31.60 -22.45 24.43
C ILE A 180 31.53 -22.31 22.91
N LEU A 181 32.19 -23.21 22.17
CA LEU A 181 32.14 -23.20 20.70
C LEU A 181 30.71 -23.40 20.17
N ASN A 182 29.91 -24.25 20.81
CA ASN A 182 28.51 -24.44 20.42
C ASN A 182 27.67 -23.19 20.73
N TYR A 183 27.87 -22.52 21.87
CA TYR A 183 27.17 -21.27 22.19
C TYR A 183 27.56 -20.10 21.27
N LEU A 184 28.80 -20.09 20.78
CA LEU A 184 29.31 -19.10 19.84
C LEU A 184 29.09 -19.48 18.37
N GLU A 185 28.40 -20.59 18.08
CA GLU A 185 28.11 -21.07 16.71
C GLU A 185 29.38 -21.36 15.87
N GLN A 186 30.46 -21.77 16.53
CA GLN A 186 31.73 -22.21 15.94
C GLN A 186 32.39 -21.20 14.97
N PRO A 187 32.78 -19.99 15.42
CA PRO A 187 33.47 -19.02 14.56
C PRO A 187 34.85 -19.57 14.16
N GLN A 188 35.16 -19.59 12.86
CA GLN A 188 36.41 -20.16 12.36
C GLN A 188 37.65 -19.43 12.93
N ASP A 189 37.56 -18.11 13.11
CA ASP A 189 38.65 -17.25 13.57
C ASP A 189 39.00 -17.44 15.07
N VAL A 190 38.02 -17.85 15.88
CA VAL A 190 38.14 -17.91 17.35
C VAL A 190 38.25 -19.34 17.86
N SER A 191 37.89 -20.33 17.04
CA SER A 191 37.97 -21.75 17.38
C SER A 191 39.38 -22.21 17.75
N ALA A 192 40.40 -21.71 17.05
CA ALA A 192 41.80 -22.01 17.37
C ALA A 192 42.25 -21.39 18.70
N ILE A 193 41.74 -20.20 19.03
CA ILE A 193 42.05 -19.46 20.25
C ILE A 193 41.43 -20.15 21.46
N ILE A 194 40.13 -20.51 21.39
CA ILE A 194 39.41 -21.18 22.49
C ILE A 194 40.06 -22.52 22.86
N ARG A 195 40.60 -23.25 21.87
CA ARG A 195 41.33 -24.50 22.12
C ARG A 195 42.60 -24.30 22.95
N GLN A 196 43.22 -23.12 22.92
CA GLN A 196 44.43 -22.77 23.67
C GLN A 196 44.15 -22.16 25.05
N LEU A 197 42.91 -21.77 25.35
CA LEU A 197 42.54 -21.16 26.63
C LEU A 197 42.66 -22.13 27.80
N SER A 198 43.02 -21.59 28.97
CA SER A 198 43.03 -22.30 30.26
C SER A 198 41.61 -22.47 30.83
N PHE A 199 41.45 -23.37 31.82
CA PHE A 199 40.15 -23.58 32.47
C PHE A 199 39.59 -22.29 33.10
N ALA A 200 40.44 -21.50 33.75
CA ALA A 200 40.08 -20.21 34.34
C ALA A 200 39.57 -19.23 33.27
N GLN A 201 40.27 -19.14 32.13
CA GLN A 201 39.89 -18.29 31.00
C GLN A 201 38.56 -18.71 30.36
N CYS A 202 38.36 -20.00 30.13
CA CYS A 202 37.10 -20.53 29.59
C CYS A 202 35.92 -20.26 30.54
N THR A 203 36.11 -20.47 31.84
CA THR A 203 35.05 -20.26 32.84
C THR A 203 34.71 -18.78 32.99
N TYR A 204 35.71 -17.88 32.94
CA TYR A 204 35.49 -16.44 32.91
C TYR A 204 34.69 -16.01 31.66
N LEU A 205 35.11 -16.45 30.47
CA LEU A 205 34.42 -16.14 29.21
C LEU A 205 32.96 -16.62 29.23
N LEU A 206 32.72 -17.84 29.73
CA LEU A 206 31.38 -18.39 29.87
C LEU A 206 30.55 -17.66 30.92
N SER A 207 31.18 -17.15 31.99
CA SER A 207 30.52 -16.33 33.01
C SER A 207 30.07 -14.99 32.47
N VAL A 208 30.92 -14.30 31.69
CA VAL A 208 30.54 -13.07 31.01
C VAL A 208 29.42 -13.35 30.00
N TYR A 209 29.55 -14.40 29.17
CA TYR A 209 28.50 -14.79 28.23
C TYR A 209 27.16 -15.03 28.93
N LYS A 210 27.12 -15.84 30.00
CA LYS A 210 25.86 -16.14 30.71
C LYS A 210 25.29 -14.91 31.41
N LEU A 211 26.12 -14.11 32.07
CA LEU A 211 25.69 -12.89 32.76
C LEU A 211 25.04 -11.91 31.78
N GLU A 212 25.73 -11.56 30.69
CA GLU A 212 25.25 -10.55 29.75
C GLU A 212 24.06 -11.05 28.91
N MET A 213 24.03 -12.35 28.55
CA MET A 213 22.84 -12.94 27.92
C MET A 213 21.62 -12.88 28.83
N LEU A 214 21.77 -13.21 30.12
CA LEU A 214 20.66 -13.13 31.08
C LEU A 214 20.22 -11.69 31.33
N ARG A 215 21.13 -10.72 31.34
CA ARG A 215 20.76 -9.29 31.43
C ARG A 215 19.94 -8.85 30.23
N VAL A 216 20.42 -9.10 29.02
CA VAL A 216 19.72 -8.69 27.78
C VAL A 216 18.34 -9.33 27.66
N GLN A 217 18.17 -10.58 28.13
CA GLN A 217 16.88 -11.28 28.03
C GLN A 217 15.85 -10.86 29.08
N ASN A 218 16.28 -10.39 30.26
CA ASN A 218 15.38 -10.21 31.41
C ASN A 218 15.30 -8.78 31.96
N GLN A 219 16.17 -7.87 31.52
CA GLN A 219 16.12 -6.47 31.93
C GLN A 219 14.97 -5.73 31.21
N GLU A 220 14.27 -4.83 31.92
CA GLU A 220 13.18 -4.04 31.33
C GLU A 220 13.70 -3.10 30.22
N GLU A 221 14.74 -2.32 30.52
CA GLU A 221 15.54 -1.55 29.57
C GLU A 221 16.71 -2.41 29.09
N THR A 222 16.54 -3.06 27.94
CA THR A 222 17.51 -4.03 27.44
C THR A 222 18.73 -3.30 26.88
N SER A 223 19.92 -3.53 27.46
CA SER A 223 21.14 -2.85 27.02
C SER A 223 22.28 -3.82 26.79
N PHE A 224 23.02 -3.61 25.70
CA PHE A 224 24.28 -4.29 25.41
C PHE A 224 25.51 -3.44 25.78
N HIS A 225 25.32 -2.24 26.36
CA HIS A 225 26.42 -1.28 26.59
C HIS A 225 27.54 -1.86 27.47
N ALA A 226 27.19 -2.76 28.39
CA ALA A 226 28.15 -3.52 29.21
C ALA A 226 29.24 -4.21 28.37
N MET A 227 28.91 -4.72 27.18
CA MET A 227 29.90 -5.34 26.29
C MET A 227 30.97 -4.37 25.81
N PHE A 228 30.62 -3.11 25.58
CA PHE A 228 31.60 -2.08 25.20
C PHE A 228 32.53 -1.73 26.37
N GLU A 229 32.05 -1.81 27.61
CA GLU A 229 32.91 -1.66 28.79
C GLU A 229 33.93 -2.81 28.89
N TYR A 230 33.53 -4.07 28.63
CA TYR A 230 34.49 -5.19 28.54
C TYR A 230 35.48 -5.04 27.37
N LEU A 231 35.02 -4.59 26.21
CA LEU A 231 35.89 -4.45 25.04
C LEU A 231 36.87 -3.26 25.15
N ASN A 232 36.50 -2.22 25.90
CA ASN A 232 37.34 -1.06 26.20
C ASN A 232 38.36 -1.31 27.32
N ASP A 233 38.23 -2.42 28.06
CA ASP A 233 39.14 -2.73 29.14
C ASP A 233 40.59 -2.92 28.64
N PRO A 234 41.57 -2.15 29.14
CA PRO A 234 42.95 -2.19 28.65
C PRO A 234 43.63 -3.53 28.95
N ALA A 235 43.15 -4.22 29.96
CA ALA A 235 43.64 -5.49 30.41
C ALA A 235 43.16 -6.60 29.43
N ILE A 236 41.93 -6.53 28.88
CA ILE A 236 41.43 -7.44 27.82
C ILE A 236 42.10 -7.16 26.48
N GLN A 237 42.30 -5.89 26.13
CA GLN A 237 42.93 -5.49 24.86
C GLN A 237 44.39 -5.93 24.72
N ARG A 238 45.15 -5.95 25.84
CA ARG A 238 46.59 -6.27 25.85
C ARG A 238 46.90 -7.74 26.15
N ASP A 239 45.89 -8.62 26.18
CA ASP A 239 46.06 -10.03 26.53
C ASP A 239 46.85 -10.84 25.47
N LYS A 240 47.75 -11.70 25.95
CA LYS A 240 48.65 -12.52 25.10
C LYS A 240 47.92 -13.60 24.31
N TYR A 241 46.80 -14.10 24.81
CA TYR A 241 46.02 -15.17 24.18
C TYR A 241 44.90 -14.62 23.29
N ASN A 242 44.90 -13.31 23.02
CA ASN A 242 43.89 -12.65 22.21
C ASN A 242 42.47 -12.88 22.74
N MET A 243 42.30 -12.83 24.07
CA MET A 243 41.00 -12.92 24.75
C MET A 243 39.99 -11.90 24.20
N TRP A 244 40.47 -10.75 23.74
CA TRP A 244 39.66 -9.73 23.09
C TRP A 244 38.81 -10.28 21.92
N ALA A 245 39.38 -11.13 21.05
CA ALA A 245 38.64 -11.72 19.93
C ALA A 245 37.53 -12.67 20.39
N CYS A 246 37.76 -13.42 21.48
CA CYS A 246 36.74 -14.25 22.11
C CYS A 246 35.63 -13.40 22.73
N MET A 247 35.99 -12.31 23.39
CA MET A 247 35.03 -11.37 23.99
C MET A 247 34.20 -10.66 22.93
N ASN A 248 34.79 -10.29 21.79
CA ASN A 248 34.06 -9.74 20.66
C ASN A 248 33.03 -10.74 20.10
N SER A 249 33.40 -12.03 19.98
CA SER A 249 32.46 -13.08 19.54
C SER A 249 31.29 -13.27 20.53
N VAL A 250 31.56 -13.16 21.84
CA VAL A 250 30.51 -13.11 22.87
C VAL A 250 29.62 -11.87 22.66
N GLY A 251 30.22 -10.70 22.44
CA GLY A 251 29.51 -9.46 22.15
C GLY A 251 28.58 -9.56 20.95
N GLU A 252 29.03 -10.17 19.86
CA GLU A 252 28.21 -10.43 18.68
C GLU A 252 27.00 -11.30 19.00
N ARG A 253 27.15 -12.33 19.84
CA ARG A 253 26.03 -13.20 20.22
C ARG A 253 25.05 -12.52 21.17
N VAL A 254 25.55 -11.74 22.12
CA VAL A 254 24.75 -10.92 23.04
C VAL A 254 23.96 -9.87 22.24
N PHE A 255 24.61 -9.22 21.27
CA PHE A 255 23.97 -8.25 20.41
C PHE A 255 22.89 -8.89 19.51
N ALA A 256 23.15 -10.06 18.93
CA ALA A 256 22.13 -10.81 18.20
C ALA A 256 20.91 -11.14 19.08
N SER A 257 21.13 -11.57 20.33
CA SER A 257 20.05 -11.80 21.29
C SER A 257 19.29 -10.51 21.63
N PHE A 258 19.99 -9.38 21.72
CA PHE A 258 19.37 -8.07 21.94
C PHE A 258 18.45 -7.69 20.77
N LEU A 259 18.91 -7.86 19.53
CA LEU A 259 18.10 -7.61 18.33
C LEU A 259 16.83 -8.49 18.32
N ASP A 260 16.94 -9.75 18.74
CA ASP A 260 15.80 -10.66 18.85
C ASP A 260 14.81 -10.19 19.93
N VAL A 261 15.28 -9.82 21.13
CA VAL A 261 14.41 -9.32 22.20
C VAL A 261 13.69 -8.05 21.76
N MET A 262 14.40 -7.08 21.17
CA MET A 262 13.82 -5.84 20.67
C MET A 262 12.83 -6.06 19.53
N ALA A 263 13.02 -7.08 18.69
CA ALA A 263 12.09 -7.42 17.63
C ALA A 263 10.75 -7.98 18.17
N HIS A 264 10.77 -8.64 19.33
CA HIS A 264 9.57 -9.18 19.98
C HIS A 264 8.87 -8.16 20.90
N LYS A 265 9.55 -7.09 21.34
CA LYS A 265 8.93 -5.98 22.08
C LYS A 265 7.83 -5.31 21.22
N PRO A 266 6.71 -4.88 21.85
CA PRO A 266 5.64 -4.21 21.12
C PRO A 266 6.12 -2.90 20.47
N LYS A 267 5.64 -2.62 19.25
CA LYS A 267 5.92 -1.41 18.45
C LYS A 267 5.28 -0.16 19.05
N ASN A 268 5.83 0.35 20.14
CA ASN A 268 5.37 1.55 20.84
C ASN A 268 6.46 2.64 20.86
N THR A 269 6.07 3.86 21.25
CA THR A 269 6.99 5.01 21.33
C THR A 269 8.15 4.78 22.32
N ALA A 270 7.95 3.97 23.36
CA ALA A 270 8.99 3.64 24.33
C ALA A 270 10.11 2.79 23.70
N ARG A 271 9.75 1.74 22.94
CA ARG A 271 10.70 0.91 22.18
C ARG A 271 11.47 1.73 21.15
N GLU A 272 10.80 2.63 20.46
CA GLU A 272 11.46 3.53 19.50
C GLU A 272 12.51 4.41 20.18
N ARG A 273 12.19 5.01 21.33
CA ARG A 273 13.17 5.78 22.13
C ARG A 273 14.36 4.93 22.61
N GLU A 274 14.11 3.67 22.98
CA GLU A 274 15.17 2.73 23.36
C GLU A 274 16.11 2.45 22.16
N LEU A 275 15.55 2.14 20.98
CA LEU A 275 16.33 1.96 19.75
C LEU A 275 17.10 3.22 19.36
N GLU A 276 16.50 4.40 19.44
CA GLU A 276 17.16 5.69 19.21
C GLU A 276 18.36 5.87 20.13
N GLY A 277 18.20 5.62 21.44
CA GLY A 277 19.28 5.73 22.42
C GLY A 277 20.46 4.80 22.14
N HIS A 278 20.18 3.57 21.69
CA HIS A 278 21.23 2.62 21.27
C HIS A 278 21.91 3.00 19.96
N ALA A 279 21.17 3.54 18.98
CA ALA A 279 21.75 4.04 17.74
C ALA A 279 22.68 5.24 18.02
N GLN A 280 22.25 6.17 18.88
CA GLN A 280 23.09 7.29 19.34
C GLN A 280 24.37 6.79 20.04
N PHE A 281 24.24 5.79 20.92
CA PHE A 281 25.39 5.15 21.58
C PHE A 281 26.39 4.58 20.56
N LEU A 282 25.92 3.84 19.56
CA LEU A 282 26.76 3.27 18.51
C LEU A 282 27.43 4.34 17.64
N LEU A 283 26.72 5.42 17.31
CA LEU A 283 27.29 6.56 16.56
C LEU A 283 28.41 7.26 17.32
N VAL A 284 28.30 7.37 18.64
CA VAL A 284 29.38 7.93 19.48
C VAL A 284 30.58 6.98 19.51
N HIS A 285 30.36 5.68 19.75
CA HIS A 285 31.44 4.69 19.80
C HIS A 285 32.09 4.40 18.44
N PHE A 286 31.42 4.68 17.33
CA PHE A 286 32.01 4.68 16.00
C PHE A 286 33.17 5.68 15.87
N ASN A 287 33.16 6.74 16.68
CA ASN A 287 34.19 7.77 16.72
C ASN A 287 35.19 7.58 17.87
N SER A 288 35.26 6.37 18.45
CA SER A 288 36.21 6.03 19.52
C SER A 288 37.68 6.14 19.07
N PRO A 289 38.63 6.47 19.97
CA PRO A 289 40.05 6.44 19.67
C PRO A 289 40.53 5.06 19.19
N HIS A 290 39.95 3.98 19.74
CA HIS A 290 40.36 2.61 19.46
C HIS A 290 39.75 2.07 18.16
N LYS A 291 40.59 1.81 17.14
CA LYS A 291 40.17 1.25 15.84
C LYS A 291 39.35 -0.04 15.93
N GLN A 292 39.67 -0.91 16.89
CA GLN A 292 38.94 -2.16 17.12
C GLN A 292 37.49 -1.91 17.55
N ILE A 293 37.27 -0.92 18.44
CA ILE A 293 35.94 -0.55 18.94
C ILE A 293 35.10 0.10 17.85
N ARG A 294 35.72 0.97 17.02
CA ARG A 294 35.05 1.57 15.86
C ARG A 294 34.47 0.52 14.91
N ARG A 295 35.24 -0.54 14.63
CA ARG A 295 34.79 -1.66 13.77
C ARG A 295 33.62 -2.43 14.38
N VAL A 296 33.63 -2.67 15.69
CA VAL A 296 32.52 -3.35 16.38
C VAL A 296 31.27 -2.48 16.36
N ALA A 297 31.41 -1.18 16.67
CA ALA A 297 30.31 -0.22 16.61
C ALA A 297 29.69 -0.14 15.21
N ASP A 298 30.51 -0.09 14.15
CA ASP A 298 30.02 -0.07 12.76
C ASP A 298 29.29 -1.36 12.37
N LYS A 299 29.84 -2.52 12.76
CA LYS A 299 29.21 -3.82 12.53
C LYS A 299 27.85 -3.91 13.24
N PHE A 300 27.77 -3.49 14.50
CA PHE A 300 26.52 -3.50 15.26
C PHE A 300 25.51 -2.50 14.71
N LEU A 301 25.95 -1.30 14.31
CA LEU A 301 25.09 -0.30 13.69
C LEU A 301 24.50 -0.83 12.37
N SER A 302 25.33 -1.47 11.54
CA SER A 302 24.87 -2.08 10.28
C SER A 302 23.84 -3.20 10.53
N GLN A 303 24.13 -4.12 11.45
CA GLN A 303 23.19 -5.18 11.84
C GLN A 303 21.89 -4.64 12.44
N MET A 304 21.97 -3.54 13.20
CA MET A 304 20.81 -2.86 13.78
C MET A 304 19.93 -2.27 12.68
N VAL A 305 20.53 -1.59 11.70
CA VAL A 305 19.83 -1.03 10.54
C VAL A 305 19.20 -2.13 9.68
N ASP A 306 19.92 -3.23 9.42
CA ASP A 306 19.40 -4.37 8.66
C ASP A 306 18.15 -4.97 9.30
N ARG A 307 18.13 -5.02 10.63
CA ARG A 307 16.98 -5.53 11.39
C ARG A 307 15.87 -4.50 11.57
N PHE A 308 16.24 -3.23 11.74
CA PHE A 308 15.37 -2.10 12.05
C PHE A 308 15.64 -0.92 11.08
N PRO A 309 15.19 -1.01 9.81
CA PRO A 309 15.55 -0.02 8.79
C PRO A 309 15.14 1.43 9.13
N HIS A 310 14.06 1.59 9.89
CA HIS A 310 13.52 2.90 10.29
C HIS A 310 14.44 3.78 11.12
N ILE A 311 15.52 3.22 11.67
CA ILE A 311 16.56 3.98 12.36
C ILE A 311 17.27 4.94 11.38
N LEU A 312 17.38 4.57 10.10
CA LEU A 312 18.06 5.39 9.08
C LEU A 312 17.40 6.76 8.87
N TRP A 313 16.07 6.82 8.93
CA TRP A 313 15.30 8.05 8.71
C TRP A 313 14.69 8.58 10.00
N ASN A 314 15.23 8.21 11.16
CA ASN A 314 14.79 8.75 12.43
C ASN A 314 15.36 10.17 12.65
N ALA A 315 14.49 11.10 13.05
CA ALA A 315 14.85 12.50 13.25
C ALA A 315 15.98 12.71 14.27
N THR A 316 15.94 11.99 15.41
CA THR A 316 16.92 12.16 16.48
C THR A 316 18.27 11.58 16.07
N VAL A 317 18.27 10.42 15.42
CA VAL A 317 19.50 9.77 14.92
C VAL A 317 20.18 10.61 13.83
N LEU A 318 19.43 11.10 12.85
CA LEU A 318 19.95 11.99 11.79
C LEU A 318 20.52 13.28 12.39
N THR A 319 19.81 13.88 13.35
CA THR A 319 20.28 15.08 14.06
C THR A 319 21.58 14.80 14.81
N THR A 320 21.62 13.75 15.65
CA THR A 320 22.80 13.40 16.44
C THR A 320 24.00 13.09 15.54
N MET A 321 23.78 12.42 14.41
CA MET A 321 24.83 12.15 13.44
C MET A 321 25.44 13.44 12.88
N LEU A 322 24.62 14.41 12.48
CA LEU A 322 25.08 15.69 11.94
C LEU A 322 25.74 16.58 13.02
N ASP A 323 25.24 16.53 14.25
CA ASP A 323 25.82 17.23 15.41
C ASP A 323 27.20 16.64 15.79
N ILE A 324 27.37 15.31 15.75
CA ILE A 324 28.67 14.66 15.97
C ILE A 324 29.67 15.10 14.89
N LEU A 325 29.25 15.14 13.62
CA LEU A 325 30.11 15.59 12.54
C LEU A 325 30.56 17.05 12.73
N GLN A 326 29.66 17.91 13.21
CA GLN A 326 29.99 19.28 13.56
C GLN A 326 31.05 19.35 14.65
N LEU A 327 30.87 18.62 15.76
CA LEU A 327 31.83 18.60 16.86
C LEU A 327 33.20 18.07 16.43
N LEU A 328 33.23 17.02 15.61
CA LEU A 328 34.49 16.48 15.07
C LEU A 328 35.17 17.48 14.14
N SER A 329 34.41 18.21 13.33
CA SER A 329 34.96 19.26 12.46
C SER A 329 35.49 20.45 13.25
N GLU A 330 34.82 20.86 14.32
CA GLU A 330 35.29 21.91 15.24
C GLU A 330 36.60 21.49 15.93
N SER A 331 36.75 20.20 16.23
CA SER A 331 37.98 19.65 16.84
C SER A 331 39.24 19.77 15.95
N LEU A 332 39.08 19.99 14.64
CA LEU A 332 40.19 20.21 13.70
C LEU A 332 40.78 21.62 13.82
N GLN A 333 39.96 22.60 14.24
CA GLN A 333 40.40 24.00 14.40
C GLN A 333 41.08 24.24 15.75
N GLN A 334 41.01 23.26 16.66
CA GLN A 334 41.52 23.34 18.03
C GLN A 334 42.98 22.91 18.12
N ASN A 335 43.75 23.55 19.01
CA ASN A 335 45.17 23.28 19.20
C ASN A 335 45.40 21.88 19.81
N PRO A 336 46.10 20.94 19.14
CA PRO A 336 46.28 19.57 19.65
C PRO A 336 47.03 19.47 20.98
N ASN A 337 47.79 20.51 21.34
CA ASN A 337 48.63 20.55 22.53
C ASN A 337 47.88 20.99 23.80
N GLU A 338 46.62 21.41 23.69
CA GLU A 338 45.78 21.78 24.83
C GLU A 338 44.94 20.57 25.29
N VAL A 339 44.89 20.34 26.61
CA VAL A 339 44.06 19.29 27.21
C VAL A 339 42.61 19.77 27.21
N TYR A 340 41.80 19.25 26.30
CA TYR A 340 40.38 19.60 26.21
C TYR A 340 39.50 18.68 27.04
N PRO A 341 38.40 19.20 27.61
CA PRO A 341 37.35 18.38 28.22
C PRO A 341 36.62 17.55 27.16
N ASP A 342 36.04 16.42 27.57
CA ASP A 342 35.27 15.56 26.67
C ASP A 342 34.14 16.36 25.98
N LEU A 343 34.10 16.33 24.65
CA LEU A 343 33.11 17.07 23.87
C LEU A 343 31.73 16.44 24.05
N ARG A 344 30.85 17.10 24.79
CA ARG A 344 29.49 16.61 25.01
C ARG A 344 28.66 16.73 23.74
N VAL A 345 28.07 15.62 23.32
CA VAL A 345 27.19 15.59 22.13
C VAL A 345 25.82 16.19 22.48
N PRO A 346 25.34 17.22 21.75
CA PRO A 346 24.03 17.82 21.96
C PRO A 346 22.90 16.77 21.99
N GLY A 347 21.99 16.92 22.94
CA GLY A 347 20.82 16.03 23.04
C GLY A 347 21.11 14.61 23.55
N THR A 348 22.36 14.28 23.92
CA THR A 348 22.71 12.97 24.47
C THR A 348 23.49 13.07 25.80
N PRO A 349 23.54 12.01 26.60
CA PRO A 349 24.38 11.97 27.81
C PRO A 349 25.85 11.63 27.51
N TYR A 350 26.23 11.39 26.25
CA TYR A 350 27.55 10.90 25.89
C TYR A 350 28.52 12.02 25.49
N CYS A 351 29.81 11.75 25.64
CA CYS A 351 30.88 12.64 25.23
C CYS A 351 31.83 11.94 24.24
N LEU A 352 32.38 12.72 23.30
CA LEU A 352 33.37 12.25 22.32
C LEU A 352 34.77 12.39 22.89
N VAL A 353 35.55 11.32 22.81
CA VAL A 353 36.98 11.32 23.12
C VAL A 353 37.74 11.52 21.82
N LEU A 354 38.48 12.62 21.73
CA LEU A 354 39.23 13.00 20.53
C LEU A 354 40.51 12.18 20.37
N GLN A 355 40.99 12.08 19.13
CA GLN A 355 42.32 11.53 18.82
C GLN A 355 43.41 12.56 19.17
N ASP A 356 44.61 12.08 19.50
CA ASP A 356 45.71 12.95 19.94
C ASP A 356 46.35 13.74 18.79
N THR A 357 46.37 13.20 17.56
CA THR A 357 46.99 13.84 16.39
C THR A 357 45.97 14.46 15.44
N THR A 358 46.33 15.58 14.80
CA THR A 358 45.49 16.26 13.79
C THR A 358 45.18 15.34 12.63
N GLU A 359 46.16 14.62 12.08
CA GLU A 359 45.96 13.67 10.97
C GLU A 359 44.96 12.56 11.32
N ALA A 360 44.97 12.07 12.57
CA ALA A 360 44.00 11.06 13.02
C ALA A 360 42.60 11.67 13.19
N ARG A 361 42.49 12.92 13.63
CA ARG A 361 41.21 13.66 13.68
C ARG A 361 40.66 13.87 12.26
N GLU A 362 41.48 14.32 11.32
CA GLU A 362 41.09 14.51 9.91
C GLU A 362 40.59 13.20 9.28
N THR A 363 41.31 12.09 9.51
CA THR A 363 40.90 10.77 9.04
C THR A 363 39.57 10.36 9.67
N THR A 364 39.35 10.62 10.96
CA THR A 364 38.10 10.29 11.65
C THR A 364 36.93 11.10 11.11
N VAL A 365 37.12 12.40 10.87
CA VAL A 365 36.11 13.28 10.26
C VAL A 365 35.75 12.78 8.86
N LYS A 366 36.75 12.43 8.04
CA LYS A 366 36.54 11.90 6.68
C LYS A 366 35.80 10.55 6.68
N ASP A 367 36.19 9.63 7.55
CA ASP A 367 35.54 8.32 7.68
C ASP A 367 34.08 8.49 8.13
N PHE A 368 33.84 9.40 9.09
CA PHE A 368 32.50 9.65 9.61
C PHE A 368 31.61 10.39 8.62
N SER A 369 32.13 11.38 7.87
CA SER A 369 31.35 12.08 6.84
C SER A 369 30.88 11.13 5.74
N ALA A 370 31.76 10.23 5.26
CA ALA A 370 31.40 9.21 4.27
C ALA A 370 30.32 8.25 4.80
N ARG A 371 30.37 7.90 6.09
CA ARG A 371 29.32 7.08 6.71
C ARG A 371 27.99 7.83 6.83
N CYS A 372 28.04 9.12 7.18
CA CYS A 372 26.85 9.97 7.23
C CYS A 372 26.18 10.07 5.84
N GLU A 373 26.96 10.28 4.78
CA GLU A 373 26.46 10.30 3.40
C GLU A 373 25.78 8.98 3.03
N GLY A 374 26.41 7.85 3.30
CA GLY A 374 25.84 6.53 3.01
C GLY A 374 24.53 6.26 3.77
N ILE A 375 24.41 6.71 5.02
CA ILE A 375 23.17 6.60 5.81
C ILE A 375 22.06 7.48 5.19
N ILE A 376 22.37 8.72 4.81
CA ILE A 376 21.41 9.63 4.17
C ILE A 376 20.97 9.09 2.81
N GLU A 377 21.90 8.52 2.03
CA GLU A 377 21.60 7.90 0.74
C GLU A 377 20.58 6.75 0.90
N GLU A 378 20.82 5.83 1.83
CA GLU A 378 19.89 4.73 2.10
C GLU A 378 18.56 5.24 2.68
N ALA A 379 18.57 6.23 3.57
CA ALA A 379 17.35 6.85 4.09
C ALA A 379 16.50 7.47 2.97
N MET A 380 17.13 8.13 1.99
CA MET A 380 16.44 8.71 0.82
C MET A 380 15.87 7.66 -0.13
N LYS A 381 16.47 6.46 -0.22
CA LYS A 381 15.93 5.34 -1.02
C LYS A 381 14.65 4.76 -0.41
N TRP A 382 14.60 4.63 0.92
CA TRP A 382 13.48 4.02 1.63
C TRP A 382 12.34 5.00 1.95
N ALA A 383 12.67 6.20 2.43
CA ALA A 383 11.69 7.19 2.89
C ALA A 383 12.09 8.62 2.46
N PRO A 384 11.99 8.95 1.16
CA PRO A 384 12.51 10.20 0.61
C PRO A 384 11.85 11.46 1.19
N ALA A 385 10.52 11.55 1.24
CA ALA A 385 9.87 12.79 1.69
C ALA A 385 10.07 13.01 3.20
N THR A 386 9.98 11.94 3.98
CA THR A 386 10.21 12.01 5.44
C THR A 386 11.66 12.37 5.78
N THR A 387 12.64 11.77 5.10
CA THR A 387 14.06 12.12 5.28
C THR A 387 14.33 13.58 4.89
N ARG A 388 13.81 14.03 3.74
CA ARG A 388 13.90 15.46 3.34
C ARG A 388 13.26 16.37 4.37
N SER A 389 12.10 16.00 4.91
CA SER A 389 11.41 16.81 5.92
C SER A 389 12.22 16.94 7.22
N HIS A 390 12.88 15.87 7.67
CA HIS A 390 13.77 15.89 8.83
C HIS A 390 15.04 16.72 8.58
N LEU A 391 15.67 16.58 7.40
CA LEU A 391 16.82 17.40 7.02
C LEU A 391 16.44 18.88 6.89
N ALA A 392 15.29 19.18 6.31
CA ALA A 392 14.77 20.55 6.22
C ALA A 392 14.53 21.16 7.61
N GLU A 393 14.02 20.38 8.57
CA GLU A 393 13.86 20.83 9.96
C GLU A 393 15.21 21.12 10.62
N TYR A 394 16.20 20.24 10.42
CA TYR A 394 17.56 20.46 10.91
C TYR A 394 18.18 21.74 10.31
N LEU A 395 17.99 21.99 9.00
CA LEU A 395 18.48 23.18 8.30
C LEU A 395 17.85 24.50 8.77
N THR A 396 16.68 24.46 9.40
CA THR A 396 16.00 25.67 9.91
C THR A 396 16.50 26.12 11.29
N ARG A 397 17.40 25.35 11.92
CA ARG A 397 17.95 25.67 13.25
C ARG A 397 18.93 26.84 13.18
N PRO A 398 18.97 27.71 14.20
CA PRO A 398 19.97 28.77 14.30
C PRO A 398 21.36 28.16 14.49
N ALA A 399 22.32 28.56 13.65
CA ALA A 399 23.68 28.02 13.65
C ALA A 399 24.73 29.12 13.34
N PRO A 400 26.00 28.91 13.73
CA PRO A 400 27.12 29.80 13.37
C PRO A 400 27.40 29.79 11.86
N ALA A 401 28.18 30.77 11.39
CA ALA A 401 28.45 31.00 9.96
C ALA A 401 29.09 29.80 9.22
N HIS A 402 29.89 28.98 9.91
CA HIS A 402 30.44 27.74 9.36
C HIS A 402 29.97 26.55 10.19
N HIS A 403 29.10 25.73 9.61
CA HIS A 403 28.56 24.52 10.23
C HIS A 403 28.61 23.35 9.25
N THR A 404 29.59 22.48 9.40
CA THR A 404 29.86 21.29 8.58
C THR A 404 28.66 20.34 8.56
N GLY A 405 27.98 20.13 9.70
CA GLY A 405 26.76 19.32 9.74
C GLY A 405 25.63 19.85 8.85
N LEU A 406 25.38 21.17 8.83
CA LEU A 406 24.38 21.79 7.97
C LEU A 406 24.79 21.74 6.49
N ALA A 407 26.08 21.97 6.21
CA ALA A 407 26.61 21.87 4.85
C ALA A 407 26.41 20.46 4.27
N LEU A 408 26.74 19.41 5.05
CA LEU A 408 26.54 18.03 4.61
C LEU A 408 25.05 17.69 4.42
N ALA A 409 24.18 18.14 5.33
CA ALA A 409 22.73 17.91 5.19
C ALA A 409 22.17 18.53 3.89
N LEU A 410 22.66 19.72 3.52
CA LEU A 410 22.28 20.38 2.28
C LEU A 410 22.89 19.66 1.06
N GLU A 411 24.17 19.35 1.07
CA GLU A 411 24.87 18.68 -0.03
C GLU A 411 24.26 17.30 -0.31
N ALA A 412 24.17 16.44 0.70
CA ALA A 412 23.57 15.11 0.58
C ALA A 412 22.08 15.20 0.19
N GLY A 413 21.34 16.15 0.77
CA GLY A 413 19.93 16.37 0.44
C GLY A 413 19.69 16.76 -1.02
N LEU A 414 20.59 17.54 -1.62
CA LEU A 414 20.53 17.95 -3.03
C LEU A 414 21.04 16.86 -3.98
N HIS A 415 22.13 16.18 -3.60
CA HIS A 415 22.76 15.13 -4.39
C HIS A 415 21.84 13.91 -4.53
N PHE A 416 21.14 13.51 -3.45
CA PHE A 416 20.26 12.35 -3.42
C PHE A 416 18.77 12.68 -3.59
N ALA A 417 18.44 13.85 -4.16
CA ALA A 417 17.06 14.36 -4.21
C ALA A 417 16.06 13.48 -5.01
N GLY A 418 16.52 12.41 -5.66
CA GLY A 418 15.67 11.51 -6.44
C GLY A 418 15.09 12.18 -7.69
N PRO A 419 14.37 11.41 -8.53
CA PRO A 419 13.80 11.95 -9.75
C PRO A 419 12.60 12.87 -9.44
N SER A 420 12.47 13.96 -10.19
CA SER A 420 11.31 14.86 -10.16
C SER A 420 10.04 14.09 -10.54
N PRO A 421 8.84 14.53 -10.13
CA PRO A 421 7.58 13.83 -10.47
C PRO A 421 7.39 13.63 -11.98
N GLN A 422 7.92 14.54 -12.81
CA GLN A 422 7.88 14.45 -14.26
C GLN A 422 8.92 13.49 -14.84
N ALA A 423 10.07 13.35 -14.18
CA ALA A 423 11.17 12.48 -14.60
C ALA A 423 11.02 11.05 -14.08
N ALA A 424 10.40 10.85 -12.91
CA ALA A 424 10.22 9.56 -12.26
C ALA A 424 9.58 8.46 -13.15
N PRO A 425 8.56 8.74 -13.98
CA PRO A 425 7.98 7.73 -14.84
C PRO A 425 8.81 7.47 -16.10
N LEU A 426 9.76 8.33 -16.50
CA LEU A 426 10.45 8.26 -17.80
C LEU A 426 11.41 7.05 -17.91
N ALA A 427 11.69 6.61 -19.14
CA ALA A 427 12.66 5.55 -19.40
C ALA A 427 14.09 6.01 -19.13
N ALA A 428 14.96 5.10 -18.69
CA ALA A 428 16.38 5.38 -18.41
C ALA A 428 17.13 5.98 -19.61
N ALA A 429 16.79 5.54 -20.83
CA ALA A 429 17.38 6.06 -22.08
C ALA A 429 16.96 7.52 -22.40
N THR A 430 15.77 7.94 -21.96
CA THR A 430 15.31 9.33 -22.07
C THR A 430 15.93 10.17 -20.97
N LEU A 431 16.01 9.62 -19.75
CA LEU A 431 16.67 10.27 -18.63
C LEU A 431 18.13 10.58 -18.98
N SER A 432 18.93 9.65 -19.51
CA SER A 432 20.35 9.93 -19.81
C SER A 432 20.59 11.17 -20.70
N LYS A 433 19.64 11.53 -21.57
CA LYS A 433 19.71 12.71 -22.45
C LYS A 433 19.35 14.04 -21.76
N LEU A 434 18.66 14.01 -20.62
CA LEU A 434 18.19 15.20 -19.91
C LEU A 434 19.25 15.77 -18.94
N PRO A 435 19.28 17.09 -18.70
CA PRO A 435 20.15 17.67 -17.68
C PRO A 435 19.66 17.31 -16.27
N GLU A 436 20.57 17.35 -15.29
CA GLU A 436 20.26 17.01 -13.89
C GLU A 436 19.20 17.90 -13.25
N CYS A 437 19.12 19.19 -13.61
CA CYS A 437 18.09 20.10 -13.09
C CYS A 437 16.65 19.72 -13.49
N VAL A 438 16.47 19.00 -14.60
CA VAL A 438 15.15 18.48 -15.03
C VAL A 438 14.85 17.14 -14.35
N LYS A 439 15.91 16.36 -14.09
CA LYS A 439 15.82 15.06 -13.44
C LYS A 439 15.61 15.17 -11.94
N SER A 440 16.30 16.09 -11.27
CA SER A 440 16.41 16.13 -9.81
C SER A 440 15.23 16.84 -9.18
N ASN A 441 14.74 16.32 -8.05
CA ASN A 441 13.72 16.98 -7.22
C ASN A 441 14.33 17.91 -6.15
N SER A 442 15.53 18.45 -6.40
CA SER A 442 16.27 19.29 -5.45
C SER A 442 15.56 20.59 -5.08
N SER A 443 14.72 21.13 -5.97
CA SER A 443 13.94 22.35 -5.73
C SER A 443 12.95 22.21 -4.57
N GLU A 444 12.42 21.00 -4.33
CA GLU A 444 11.46 20.76 -3.25
C GLU A 444 12.09 20.98 -1.87
N LEU A 445 13.33 20.53 -1.65
CA LEU A 445 14.05 20.73 -0.40
C LEU A 445 14.33 22.22 -0.14
N VAL A 446 14.86 22.93 -1.16
CA VAL A 446 15.17 24.36 -1.04
C VAL A 446 13.90 25.17 -0.78
N THR A 447 12.82 24.87 -1.50
CA THR A 447 11.53 25.53 -1.32
C THR A 447 10.96 25.25 0.06
N ALA A 448 11.02 23.99 0.53
CA ALA A 448 10.55 23.63 1.87
C ALA A 448 11.31 24.41 2.96
N VAL A 449 12.64 24.47 2.90
CA VAL A 449 13.45 25.24 3.87
C VAL A 449 13.10 26.73 3.82
N ALA A 450 13.02 27.32 2.62
CA ALA A 450 12.69 28.73 2.46
C ALA A 450 11.30 29.09 3.04
N LEU A 451 10.28 28.28 2.74
CA LEU A 451 8.92 28.49 3.24
C LEU A 451 8.87 28.31 4.77
N ARG A 452 9.51 27.27 5.32
CA ARG A 452 9.55 27.04 6.77
C ARG A 452 10.20 28.21 7.50
N CYS A 453 11.34 28.71 7.02
CA CYS A 453 12.02 29.88 7.59
C CYS A 453 11.14 31.14 7.50
N LEU A 454 10.56 31.42 6.33
CA LEU A 454 9.73 32.59 6.09
C LEU A 454 8.52 32.61 7.05
N TYR A 455 7.69 31.56 7.02
CA TYR A 455 6.44 31.54 7.79
C TYR A 455 6.67 31.34 9.29
N SER A 456 7.73 30.63 9.70
CA SER A 456 8.14 30.62 11.11
C SER A 456 8.58 32.01 11.57
N GLY A 457 9.30 32.76 10.73
CA GLY A 457 9.69 34.14 11.00
C GLY A 457 8.50 35.08 11.10
N GLU A 458 7.58 35.01 10.14
CA GLU A 458 6.33 35.78 10.14
C GLU A 458 5.50 35.52 11.40
N VAL A 459 5.29 34.25 11.77
CA VAL A 459 4.52 33.89 12.97
C VAL A 459 5.21 34.35 14.25
N ARG A 460 6.53 34.20 14.37
CA ARG A 460 7.27 34.74 15.53
C ARG A 460 7.09 36.26 15.62
N GLY A 461 7.11 36.97 14.49
CA GLY A 461 6.84 38.41 14.43
C GLY A 461 5.41 38.77 14.85
N LEU A 462 4.41 38.01 14.39
CA LEU A 462 3.00 38.20 14.73
C LEU A 462 2.70 37.87 16.19
N GLN A 463 3.35 36.85 16.76
CA GLN A 463 3.27 36.50 18.18
C GLN A 463 3.87 37.62 19.04
N ALA A 464 4.99 38.20 18.61
CA ALA A 464 5.56 39.38 19.28
C ALA A 464 4.63 40.61 19.20
N ALA A 465 3.82 40.73 18.14
CA ALA A 465 2.83 41.79 17.96
C ALA A 465 1.45 41.52 18.60
N GLY A 466 1.18 40.29 19.06
CA GLY A 466 -0.09 39.89 19.70
C GLY A 466 -1.29 39.76 18.74
N THR A 467 -1.06 39.55 17.44
CA THR A 467 -2.13 39.45 16.40
C THR A 467 -2.33 38.04 15.85
N ASP A 468 -1.81 37.02 16.52
CA ASP A 468 -1.79 35.62 16.09
C ASP A 468 -3.20 34.98 16.01
N GLY A 469 -4.14 35.41 16.86
CA GLY A 469 -5.53 34.91 16.86
C GLY A 469 -6.32 35.16 15.56
N GLN A 470 -5.86 36.07 14.69
CA GLN A 470 -6.54 36.38 13.43
C GLN A 470 -6.26 35.36 12.31
N LEU A 471 -5.17 34.58 12.40
CA LEU A 471 -4.72 33.68 11.33
C LEU A 471 -5.74 32.58 11.00
N ALA A 472 -6.37 31.99 12.02
CA ALA A 472 -7.42 30.99 11.85
C ALA A 472 -8.63 31.54 11.06
N THR A 473 -9.02 32.79 11.32
CA THR A 473 -10.14 33.44 10.62
C THR A 473 -9.80 33.77 9.17
N GLN A 474 -8.56 34.19 8.89
CA GLN A 474 -8.07 34.45 7.55
C GLN A 474 -8.10 33.18 6.69
N LEU A 475 -7.65 32.04 7.24
CA LEU A 475 -7.71 30.75 6.52
C LEU A 475 -9.16 30.35 6.22
N LYS A 476 -10.08 30.44 7.19
CA LYS A 476 -11.51 30.14 6.98
C LYS A 476 -12.13 31.04 5.89
N ALA A 477 -11.71 32.31 5.80
CA ALA A 477 -12.16 33.22 4.74
C ALA A 477 -11.70 32.75 3.34
N THR A 478 -10.50 32.17 3.21
CA THR A 478 -10.03 31.62 1.92
C THR A 478 -10.94 30.49 1.41
N TRP A 479 -11.47 29.65 2.31
CA TRP A 479 -12.40 28.58 1.94
C TRP A 479 -13.70 29.11 1.31
N THR A 480 -14.22 30.22 1.85
CA THR A 480 -15.44 30.85 1.30
C THR A 480 -15.21 31.49 -0.06
N ARG A 481 -14.03 32.08 -0.28
CA ARG A 481 -13.67 32.74 -1.52
C ARG A 481 -13.14 31.79 -2.60
N LYS A 482 -12.76 30.56 -2.23
CA LYS A 482 -12.11 29.55 -3.08
C LYS A 482 -10.88 30.10 -3.83
N ASP A 483 -10.07 30.88 -3.12
CA ASP A 483 -8.86 31.49 -3.67
C ASP A 483 -7.62 30.67 -3.31
N ASP A 484 -7.10 29.90 -4.27
CA ASP A 484 -5.91 29.05 -4.10
C ASP A 484 -4.64 29.86 -3.79
N ALA A 485 -4.49 31.06 -4.34
CA ALA A 485 -3.28 31.87 -4.17
C ALA A 485 -3.16 32.43 -2.75
N ALA A 486 -4.28 32.86 -2.17
CA ALA A 486 -4.34 33.31 -0.78
C ALA A 486 -4.30 32.14 0.22
N HIS A 487 -4.77 30.96 -0.19
CA HIS A 487 -4.85 29.78 0.65
C HIS A 487 -3.48 29.25 1.10
N SER A 488 -2.54 29.10 0.17
CA SER A 488 -1.25 28.48 0.47
C SER A 488 -0.45 29.21 1.56
N PRO A 489 -0.27 30.55 1.50
CA PRO A 489 0.35 31.32 2.57
C PRO A 489 -0.42 31.26 3.89
N ALA A 490 -1.76 31.33 3.85
CA ALA A 490 -2.58 31.29 5.06
C ALA A 490 -2.43 29.95 5.80
N LEU A 491 -2.42 28.83 5.07
CA LEU A 491 -2.24 27.51 5.65
C LEU A 491 -0.85 27.32 6.26
N LEU A 492 0.19 27.82 5.60
CA LEU A 492 1.57 27.75 6.11
C LEU A 492 1.75 28.59 7.39
N ARG A 493 1.10 29.76 7.50
CA ARG A 493 1.06 30.55 8.75
C ARG A 493 0.38 29.83 9.90
N VAL A 494 -0.80 29.23 9.65
CA VAL A 494 -1.51 28.43 10.66
C VAL A 494 -0.67 27.21 11.08
N THR A 495 0.05 26.60 10.15
CA THR A 495 0.95 25.47 10.44
C THR A 495 2.14 25.91 11.30
N ALA A 496 2.77 27.03 10.97
CA ALA A 496 3.86 27.60 11.77
C ALA A 496 3.38 27.95 13.19
N GLN A 497 2.16 28.51 13.33
CA GLN A 497 1.54 28.79 14.63
C GLN A 497 1.30 27.51 15.44
N LEU A 498 0.81 26.44 14.82
CA LEU A 498 0.64 25.14 15.46
C LEU A 498 1.97 24.58 15.99
N ILE A 499 3.06 24.74 15.23
CA ILE A 499 4.40 24.26 15.62
C ILE A 499 4.93 25.06 16.82
N SER A 500 4.79 26.38 16.81
CA SER A 500 5.24 27.27 17.88
C SER A 500 4.41 27.17 19.17
N THR A 501 3.16 26.68 19.10
CA THR A 501 2.27 26.59 20.25
C THR A 501 2.55 25.32 21.07
N PRO A 502 2.89 25.41 22.37
CA PRO A 502 3.13 24.24 23.20
C PRO A 502 1.82 23.47 23.47
N GLY A 503 1.87 22.14 23.42
CA GLY A 503 0.71 21.27 23.67
C GLY A 503 -0.17 21.03 22.44
N LEU A 504 -1.43 20.61 22.68
CA LEU A 504 -2.40 20.25 21.64
C LEU A 504 -3.45 21.36 21.48
N ASP A 505 -3.30 22.18 20.44
CA ASP A 505 -4.38 23.04 19.94
C ASP A 505 -5.23 22.26 18.94
N ARG A 506 -6.46 21.92 19.34
CA ARG A 506 -7.39 21.14 18.51
C ARG A 506 -7.93 21.93 17.32
N GLU A 507 -8.11 23.24 17.46
CA GLU A 507 -8.64 24.06 16.37
C GLU A 507 -7.61 24.19 15.27
N LEU A 508 -6.38 24.57 15.61
CA LEU A 508 -5.30 24.71 14.62
C LEU A 508 -4.99 23.36 13.94
N LEU A 509 -4.96 22.26 14.70
CA LEU A 509 -4.75 20.93 14.13
C LEU A 509 -5.87 20.54 13.15
N HIS A 510 -7.13 20.81 13.51
CA HIS A 510 -8.27 20.57 12.65
C HIS A 510 -8.18 21.40 11.37
N LEU A 511 -7.86 22.69 11.48
CA LEU A 511 -7.67 23.57 10.32
C LEU A 511 -6.60 23.01 9.36
N VAL A 512 -5.43 22.63 9.86
CA VAL A 512 -4.34 22.09 9.04
C VAL A 512 -4.74 20.77 8.35
N ALA A 513 -5.44 19.87 9.05
CA ALA A 513 -5.86 18.59 8.50
C ALA A 513 -7.01 18.70 7.48
N TRP A 514 -8.01 19.57 7.73
CA TRP A 514 -9.24 19.64 6.94
C TRP A 514 -9.18 20.64 5.79
N SER A 515 -8.32 21.66 5.88
CA SER A 515 -8.20 22.72 4.87
C SER A 515 -8.03 22.20 3.44
N PRO A 516 -7.15 21.21 3.17
CA PRO A 516 -7.00 20.64 1.82
C PRO A 516 -8.23 19.88 1.32
N ALA A 517 -8.96 19.22 2.23
CA ALA A 517 -10.18 18.48 1.90
C ALA A 517 -11.37 19.41 1.59
N ILE A 518 -11.40 20.61 2.19
CA ILE A 518 -12.45 21.61 1.98
C ILE A 518 -12.26 22.35 0.64
N MET A 519 -11.04 22.79 0.33
CA MET A 519 -10.74 23.42 -0.97
C MET A 519 -10.79 22.42 -2.12
N PHE A 520 -10.26 21.21 -1.89
CA PHE A 520 -10.23 20.09 -2.84
C PHE A 520 -9.67 20.46 -4.23
N THR A 521 -8.60 21.25 -4.27
CA THR A 521 -7.84 21.59 -5.49
C THR A 521 -6.44 20.95 -5.45
N GLU A 522 -5.80 20.80 -6.61
CA GLU A 522 -4.44 20.24 -6.67
C GLU A 522 -3.40 21.12 -5.93
N PRO A 523 -3.39 22.47 -6.08
CA PRO A 523 -2.45 23.33 -5.34
C PRO A 523 -2.69 23.31 -3.83
N ALA A 524 -3.94 23.30 -3.38
CA ALA A 524 -4.28 23.23 -1.97
C ALA A 524 -3.84 21.90 -1.34
N MET A 525 -4.01 20.78 -2.05
CA MET A 525 -3.55 19.47 -1.58
C MET A 525 -2.02 19.38 -1.50
N ARG A 526 -1.30 19.91 -2.50
CA ARG A 526 0.17 19.96 -2.48
C ARG A 526 0.68 20.77 -1.30
N THR A 527 0.10 21.95 -1.05
CA THR A 527 0.43 22.77 0.12
C THR A 527 0.07 22.05 1.42
N GLY A 528 -1.09 21.40 1.47
CA GLY A 528 -1.55 20.60 2.59
C GLY A 528 -0.55 19.51 2.99
N ILE A 529 -0.09 18.72 2.02
CA ILE A 529 0.90 17.67 2.24
C ILE A 529 2.22 18.26 2.76
N GLN A 530 2.70 19.37 2.20
CA GLN A 530 3.90 20.06 2.72
C GLN A 530 3.73 20.50 4.17
N CYS A 531 2.55 21.01 4.54
CA CYS A 531 2.22 21.37 5.92
C CYS A 531 2.16 20.13 6.82
N TRP A 532 1.55 19.04 6.37
CA TRP A 532 1.45 17.79 7.10
C TRP A 532 2.84 17.18 7.36
N GLU A 533 3.71 17.15 6.35
CA GLU A 533 5.09 16.69 6.48
C GLU A 533 5.90 17.54 7.44
N TRP A 534 5.66 18.85 7.47
CA TRP A 534 6.31 19.76 8.40
C TRP A 534 5.85 19.54 9.86
N VAL A 535 4.53 19.38 10.09
CA VAL A 535 4.01 19.07 11.43
C VAL A 535 4.56 17.73 11.93
N LEU A 536 4.59 16.71 11.06
CA LEU A 536 5.10 15.39 11.41
C LEU A 536 6.60 15.39 11.72
N SER A 537 7.40 16.24 11.08
CA SER A 537 8.84 16.36 11.37
C SER A 537 9.13 17.20 12.61
N ALA A 538 8.39 18.30 12.82
CA ALA A 538 8.66 19.26 13.89
C ALA A 538 8.00 18.87 15.23
N ARG A 539 6.82 18.23 15.19
CA ARG A 539 5.99 17.89 16.35
C ARG A 539 5.57 16.42 16.34
N PRO A 540 6.50 15.48 16.63
CA PRO A 540 6.21 14.05 16.68
C PRO A 540 5.18 13.67 17.76
N ASP A 541 4.96 14.54 18.76
CA ASP A 541 3.94 14.38 19.79
C ASP A 541 2.50 14.49 19.24
N LEU A 542 2.30 15.20 18.12
CA LEU A 542 0.99 15.41 17.51
C LEU A 542 0.62 14.35 16.46
N GLU A 543 1.54 13.44 16.12
CA GLU A 543 1.43 12.52 14.98
C GLU A 543 0.16 11.66 15.00
N ILE A 544 -0.18 11.02 16.13
CA ILE A 544 -1.38 10.18 16.25
C ILE A 544 -2.66 11.04 16.17
N SER A 545 -2.66 12.20 16.84
CA SER A 545 -3.80 13.12 16.84
C SER A 545 -4.06 13.68 15.44
N PHE A 546 -2.99 14.03 14.72
CA PHE A 546 -3.04 14.48 13.34
C PHE A 546 -3.61 13.39 12.43
N LEU A 547 -3.08 12.16 12.50
CA LEU A 547 -3.55 11.04 11.66
C LEU A 547 -5.04 10.77 11.87
N ARG A 548 -5.53 10.91 13.11
CA ARG A 548 -6.97 10.76 13.40
C ARG A 548 -7.82 11.83 12.72
N GLU A 549 -7.42 13.10 12.79
CA GLU A 549 -8.11 14.20 12.10
C GLU A 549 -8.04 14.05 10.57
N MET A 550 -6.88 13.66 10.03
CA MET A 550 -6.71 13.38 8.61
C MET A 550 -7.62 12.23 8.16
N CYS A 551 -7.75 11.16 8.94
CA CYS A 551 -8.68 10.07 8.65
C CYS A 551 -10.14 10.55 8.61
N ALA A 552 -10.52 11.47 9.50
CA ALA A 552 -11.85 12.07 9.49
C ALA A 552 -12.07 12.97 8.25
N ALA A 553 -11.06 13.75 7.86
CA ALA A 553 -11.09 14.55 6.63
C ALA A 553 -11.18 13.66 5.37
N TRP A 554 -10.52 12.50 5.36
CA TRP A 554 -10.68 11.50 4.29
C TRP A 554 -12.08 10.90 4.26
N GLN A 555 -12.66 10.57 5.43
CA GLN A 555 -14.04 10.09 5.49
C GLN A 555 -15.03 11.13 4.95
N TYR A 556 -14.79 12.41 5.21
CA TYR A 556 -15.58 13.50 4.64
C TYR A 556 -15.57 13.51 3.10
N THR A 557 -14.44 13.21 2.44
CA THR A 557 -14.40 13.16 0.97
C THR A 557 -15.19 11.97 0.40
N ILE A 558 -15.27 10.86 1.15
CA ILE A 558 -16.13 9.71 0.83
C ILE A 558 -17.60 10.10 0.95
N ASP A 559 -17.98 10.69 2.08
CA ASP A 559 -19.37 11.04 2.39
C ASP A 559 -19.91 12.11 1.43
N LYS A 560 -19.06 13.04 1.00
CA LYS A 560 -19.37 14.07 -0.02
C LYS A 560 -19.22 13.59 -1.46
N ARG A 561 -18.78 12.35 -1.70
CA ARG A 561 -18.58 11.77 -3.04
C ARG A 561 -17.67 12.63 -3.93
N LEU A 562 -16.52 13.04 -3.39
CA LEU A 562 -15.53 13.84 -4.12
C LEU A 562 -14.54 12.97 -4.88
N GLY A 563 -14.07 13.44 -6.04
CA GLY A 563 -13.00 12.85 -6.84
C GLY A 563 -13.07 11.34 -7.06
N LEU A 564 -12.27 10.54 -6.34
CA LEU A 564 -12.24 9.08 -6.47
C LEU A 564 -13.58 8.42 -6.13
N PHE A 565 -14.35 9.07 -5.26
CA PHE A 565 -15.65 8.60 -4.78
C PHE A 565 -16.82 9.23 -5.53
N SER A 566 -16.55 10.07 -6.55
CA SER A 566 -17.59 10.72 -7.33
C SER A 566 -18.45 9.72 -8.08
N GLU A 567 -19.73 10.06 -8.21
CA GLU A 567 -20.60 9.31 -9.12
C GLU A 567 -20.16 9.60 -10.57
N GLN A 568 -20.29 8.58 -11.42
CA GLN A 568 -19.93 8.70 -12.81
C GLN A 568 -21.06 9.44 -13.54
N GLU A 569 -20.74 10.58 -14.16
CA GLU A 569 -21.71 11.28 -14.99
C GLU A 569 -22.12 10.40 -16.18
N PRO A 570 -23.42 10.36 -16.53
CA PRO A 570 -23.87 9.62 -17.70
C PRO A 570 -23.33 10.29 -18.96
N GLU A 571 -22.37 9.65 -19.61
CA GLU A 571 -21.85 10.07 -20.91
C GLU A 571 -22.88 9.78 -22.00
N VAL A 572 -22.99 10.72 -22.94
CA VAL A 572 -23.83 10.55 -24.13
C VAL A 572 -23.17 9.52 -25.03
N ASN A 573 -23.95 8.54 -25.47
CA ASN A 573 -23.44 7.55 -26.40
C ASN A 573 -23.20 8.21 -27.76
N PRO A 574 -22.02 8.06 -28.40
CA PRO A 574 -21.75 8.64 -29.72
C PRO A 574 -22.66 8.10 -30.83
N LEU A 575 -23.37 6.99 -30.59
CA LEU A 575 -24.40 6.43 -31.47
C LEU A 575 -25.82 6.90 -31.11
N ALA A 576 -25.95 7.91 -30.25
CA ALA A 576 -27.24 8.48 -29.85
C ALA A 576 -27.08 9.97 -29.54
N VAL A 577 -26.50 10.70 -30.48
CA VAL A 577 -26.24 12.15 -30.38
C VAL A 577 -27.55 12.90 -30.63
N TYR A 578 -27.81 13.88 -29.78
CA TYR A 578 -28.97 14.76 -29.84
C TYR A 578 -28.53 16.23 -29.73
N GLU A 579 -29.43 17.15 -30.04
CA GLU A 579 -29.19 18.58 -30.05
C GLU A 579 -28.82 19.11 -28.64
N GLY A 580 -27.76 19.92 -28.56
CA GLY A 580 -27.24 20.45 -27.30
C GLY A 580 -26.46 19.45 -26.43
N CYS A 581 -26.25 18.22 -26.89
CA CYS A 581 -25.43 17.24 -26.17
C CYS A 581 -23.92 17.48 -26.38
N SER A 582 -23.11 17.27 -25.33
CA SER A 582 -21.65 17.25 -25.43
C SER A 582 -21.14 15.81 -25.46
N ILE A 583 -20.31 15.51 -26.46
CA ILE A 583 -19.63 14.21 -26.65
C ILE A 583 -18.25 14.23 -25.95
N GLU A 584 -17.91 15.33 -25.28
CA GLU A 584 -16.62 15.45 -24.58
C GLU A 584 -16.52 14.42 -23.46
N ALA A 585 -15.31 13.88 -23.30
CA ALA A 585 -15.02 12.96 -22.22
C ALA A 585 -15.09 13.71 -20.88
N LYS A 586 -15.74 13.13 -19.87
CA LYS A 586 -15.90 13.73 -18.55
C LYS A 586 -15.18 12.91 -17.48
N PRO A 587 -13.83 12.98 -17.41
CA PRO A 587 -13.08 12.26 -16.39
C PRO A 587 -13.39 12.80 -14.99
N PRO A 588 -13.40 11.94 -13.95
CA PRO A 588 -13.52 12.40 -12.58
C PRO A 588 -12.27 13.18 -12.15
N PHE A 589 -12.47 14.23 -11.35
CA PHE A 589 -11.36 15.04 -10.82
C PHE A 589 -10.65 14.34 -9.66
N VAL A 590 -9.62 13.55 -9.98
CA VAL A 590 -8.92 12.69 -9.01
C VAL A 590 -7.59 13.22 -8.50
N ALA A 591 -7.10 14.35 -9.02
CA ALA A 591 -5.76 14.88 -8.72
C ALA A 591 -5.48 15.07 -7.20
N PRO A 592 -6.39 15.64 -6.38
CA PRO A 592 -6.16 15.75 -4.94
C PRO A 592 -6.02 14.38 -4.25
N HIS A 593 -6.89 13.42 -4.58
CA HIS A 593 -6.79 12.07 -4.03
C HIS A 593 -5.54 11.32 -4.53
N HIS A 594 -5.07 11.61 -5.73
CA HIS A 594 -3.83 11.03 -6.25
C HIS A 594 -2.63 11.40 -5.36
N LEU A 595 -2.47 12.68 -5.04
CA LEU A 595 -1.42 13.19 -4.16
C LEU A 595 -1.59 12.67 -2.72
N TRP A 596 -2.83 12.67 -2.20
CA TRP A 596 -3.11 12.18 -0.85
C TRP A 596 -2.79 10.69 -0.72
N VAL A 597 -3.16 9.86 -1.69
CA VAL A 597 -2.84 8.43 -1.67
C VAL A 597 -1.35 8.17 -1.82
N GLN A 598 -0.60 9.02 -2.54
CA GLN A 598 0.87 8.94 -2.57
C GLN A 598 1.47 9.20 -1.17
N PHE A 599 0.97 10.22 -0.47
CA PHE A 599 1.34 10.47 0.93
C PHE A 599 0.97 9.29 1.83
N LEU A 600 -0.24 8.73 1.71
CA LEU A 600 -0.68 7.56 2.50
C LEU A 600 0.21 6.34 2.26
N LEU A 601 0.66 6.11 1.03
CA LEU A 601 1.53 4.99 0.68
C LEU A 601 2.87 5.08 1.43
N GLU A 602 3.53 6.23 1.41
CA GLU A 602 4.78 6.44 2.16
C GLU A 602 4.53 6.29 3.67
N ARG A 603 3.42 6.84 4.19
CA ARG A 603 3.07 6.70 5.62
C ARG A 603 2.84 5.25 6.03
N VAL A 604 2.23 4.43 5.17
CA VAL A 604 2.07 2.99 5.41
C VAL A 604 3.42 2.27 5.45
N GLU A 605 4.34 2.62 4.54
CA GLU A 605 5.68 2.03 4.49
C GLU A 605 6.54 2.39 5.70
N ILE A 606 6.36 3.57 6.28
CA ILE A 606 7.04 4.02 7.51
C ILE A 606 6.37 3.42 8.76
N ALA A 607 5.05 3.54 8.87
CA ALA A 607 4.28 3.15 10.05
C ALA A 607 4.44 1.66 10.39
N ARG A 608 4.57 0.79 9.36
CA ARG A 608 4.75 -0.66 9.55
C ARG A 608 5.97 -1.03 10.40
N TYR A 609 7.00 -0.17 10.43
CA TYR A 609 8.20 -0.39 11.22
C TYR A 609 8.11 0.24 12.62
N ARG A 610 7.54 1.46 12.68
CA ARG A 610 7.62 2.37 13.83
C ARG A 610 6.51 2.19 14.86
N SER A 611 5.23 2.18 14.44
CA SER A 611 4.10 2.27 15.38
C SER A 611 2.92 1.41 14.97
N ARG A 612 2.45 0.57 15.91
CA ARG A 612 1.23 -0.23 15.71
C ARG A 612 -0.03 0.63 15.69
N ASP A 613 -0.10 1.67 16.52
CA ASP A 613 -1.29 2.53 16.61
C ASP A 613 -1.55 3.26 15.29
N GLN A 614 -0.49 3.69 14.60
CA GLN A 614 -0.58 4.29 13.26
C GLN A 614 -1.11 3.29 12.24
N VAL A 615 -0.60 2.06 12.28
CA VAL A 615 -1.06 0.98 11.39
C VAL A 615 -2.54 0.69 11.64
N ASP A 616 -2.99 0.67 12.89
CA ASP A 616 -4.40 0.42 13.23
C ASP A 616 -5.32 1.56 12.73
N LEU A 617 -4.89 2.83 12.82
CA LEU A 617 -5.61 3.97 12.23
C LEU A 617 -5.69 3.88 10.70
N LEU A 618 -4.56 3.62 10.03
CA LEU A 618 -4.51 3.48 8.57
C LEU A 618 -5.30 2.27 8.08
N CYS A 619 -5.28 1.16 8.83
CA CYS A 619 -6.10 -0.02 8.58
C CYS A 619 -7.59 0.30 8.71
N SER A 620 -7.96 1.09 9.74
CA SER A 620 -9.33 1.55 9.95
C SER A 620 -9.82 2.44 8.80
N LEU A 621 -8.97 3.35 8.30
CA LEU A 621 -9.23 4.15 7.10
C LEU A 621 -9.48 3.27 5.88
N LEU A 622 -8.63 2.28 5.63
CA LEU A 622 -8.82 1.36 4.51
C LEU A 622 -10.09 0.53 4.65
N HIS A 623 -10.42 0.12 5.88
CA HIS A 623 -11.68 -0.55 6.17
C HIS A 623 -12.88 0.36 5.87
N SER A 624 -12.89 1.62 6.28
CA SER A 624 -14.02 2.51 5.99
C SER A 624 -14.13 2.86 4.51
N THR A 625 -13.00 2.88 3.80
CA THR A 625 -12.94 3.24 2.37
C THR A 625 -13.36 2.10 1.45
N LEU A 626 -12.94 0.87 1.72
CA LEU A 626 -13.14 -0.27 0.82
C LEU A 626 -14.44 -1.02 1.14
N SER A 627 -15.32 -1.14 0.14
CA SER A 627 -16.60 -1.86 0.26
C SER A 627 -16.50 -3.33 -0.13
N PHE A 628 -17.44 -4.15 0.37
CA PHE A 628 -17.67 -5.52 -0.11
C PHE A 628 -18.56 -5.58 -1.36
N SER A 629 -19.23 -4.50 -1.74
CA SER A 629 -20.16 -4.48 -2.88
C SER A 629 -19.40 -4.47 -4.21
N VAL A 630 -19.69 -5.44 -5.08
CA VAL A 630 -19.11 -5.54 -6.44
C VAL A 630 -20.21 -5.38 -7.48
N GLY A 631 -20.06 -4.40 -8.39
CA GLY A 631 -20.95 -4.27 -9.54
C GLY A 631 -22.29 -3.56 -9.26
N GLY A 632 -22.44 -2.91 -8.09
CA GLY A 632 -23.61 -2.07 -7.79
C GLY A 632 -23.67 -0.80 -8.66
N GLU A 633 -24.87 -0.22 -8.83
CA GLU A 633 -25.07 1.03 -9.60
C GLU A 633 -24.31 2.21 -8.99
N ARG A 634 -24.39 2.37 -7.67
CA ARG A 634 -23.58 3.31 -6.90
C ARG A 634 -22.35 2.60 -6.34
N GLY A 635 -21.31 2.51 -7.16
CA GLY A 635 -20.01 1.99 -6.71
C GLY A 635 -19.47 2.79 -5.52
N ALA A 636 -18.66 2.15 -4.67
CA ALA A 636 -17.95 2.86 -3.61
C ALA A 636 -16.93 3.85 -4.18
N MET A 637 -16.26 3.46 -5.27
CA MET A 637 -15.27 4.26 -6.00
C MET A 637 -15.60 4.21 -7.49
N THR A 638 -15.26 5.28 -8.23
CA THR A 638 -15.47 5.36 -9.68
C THR A 638 -14.73 4.24 -10.42
N ARG A 639 -15.34 3.80 -11.54
CA ARG A 639 -14.81 2.77 -12.45
C ARG A 639 -14.13 3.37 -13.68
N HIS A 640 -14.00 4.70 -13.73
CA HIS A 640 -13.37 5.40 -14.84
C HIS A 640 -11.85 5.15 -14.89
N VAL A 641 -11.29 5.08 -16.09
CA VAL A 641 -9.86 4.77 -16.32
C VAL A 641 -8.94 5.84 -15.72
N ALA A 642 -9.30 7.12 -15.80
CA ALA A 642 -8.52 8.20 -15.20
C ALA A 642 -8.29 8.05 -13.67
N ALA A 643 -9.14 7.28 -12.97
CA ALA A 643 -8.98 7.02 -11.55
C ALA A 643 -8.20 5.74 -11.22
N VAL A 644 -7.82 4.95 -12.25
CA VAL A 644 -7.27 3.59 -12.06
C VAL A 644 -5.96 3.61 -11.27
N GLY A 645 -5.05 4.53 -11.56
CA GLY A 645 -3.79 4.64 -10.86
C GLY A 645 -3.98 4.96 -9.38
N THR A 646 -4.78 5.98 -9.06
CA THR A 646 -5.10 6.36 -7.67
C THR A 646 -5.80 5.23 -6.93
N ARG A 647 -6.79 4.58 -7.55
CA ARG A 647 -7.51 3.43 -6.97
C ARG A 647 -6.56 2.29 -6.64
N VAL A 648 -5.72 1.90 -7.60
CA VAL A 648 -4.81 0.77 -7.44
C VAL A 648 -3.69 1.08 -6.46
N ARG A 649 -3.21 2.31 -6.39
CA ARG A 649 -2.26 2.76 -5.37
C ARG A 649 -2.86 2.64 -3.96
N LEU A 650 -4.12 3.02 -3.78
CA LEU A 650 -4.83 2.83 -2.51
C LEU A 650 -4.96 1.34 -2.14
N LEU A 651 -5.28 0.48 -3.12
CA LEU A 651 -5.31 -0.97 -2.90
C LEU A 651 -3.92 -1.54 -2.58
N THR A 652 -2.86 -0.96 -3.15
CA THR A 652 -1.47 -1.33 -2.86
C THR A 652 -1.12 -1.05 -1.40
N CYS A 653 -1.58 0.08 -0.84
CA CYS A 653 -1.40 0.41 0.58
C CYS A 653 -1.94 -0.71 1.47
N GLY A 654 -3.17 -1.15 1.21
CA GLY A 654 -3.79 -2.25 1.97
C GLY A 654 -3.09 -3.59 1.76
N LEU A 655 -2.62 -3.88 0.54
CA LEU A 655 -1.91 -5.12 0.26
C LEU A 655 -0.55 -5.19 0.96
N ILE A 656 0.20 -4.09 1.01
CA ILE A 656 1.46 -4.00 1.77
C ILE A 656 1.23 -4.30 3.24
N LEU A 657 0.19 -3.71 3.85
CA LEU A 657 -0.16 -3.99 5.25
C LEU A 657 -0.52 -5.47 5.48
N LEU A 658 -1.24 -6.10 4.56
CA LEU A 658 -1.59 -7.52 4.65
C LEU A 658 -0.38 -8.47 4.52
N GLN A 659 0.55 -8.12 3.63
CA GLN A 659 1.78 -8.87 3.40
C GLN A 659 2.79 -8.67 4.52
N SER A 660 2.72 -7.54 5.21
CA SER A 660 3.47 -7.31 6.44
C SER A 660 2.92 -8.16 7.60
N ASP A 661 3.80 -8.60 8.51
CA ASP A 661 3.39 -9.33 9.73
C ASP A 661 2.99 -8.37 10.87
N VAL A 662 2.58 -7.15 10.52
CA VAL A 662 2.26 -6.09 11.50
C VAL A 662 0.82 -6.21 12.00
N LEU A 663 -0.10 -6.59 11.10
CA LEU A 663 -1.49 -6.79 11.47
C LEU A 663 -1.64 -8.12 12.24
N PRO A 664 -2.24 -8.12 13.44
CA PRO A 664 -2.51 -9.35 14.17
C PRO A 664 -3.39 -10.28 13.32
N LYS A 665 -3.24 -11.60 13.51
CA LYS A 665 -4.01 -12.64 12.80
C LYS A 665 -5.47 -12.64 13.27
N THR A 666 -6.20 -11.58 12.91
CA THR A 666 -7.58 -11.30 13.31
C THR A 666 -8.51 -11.45 12.11
N GLN A 667 -9.82 -11.53 12.38
CA GLN A 667 -10.85 -11.48 11.33
C GLN A 667 -10.77 -10.18 10.51
N GLY A 668 -10.30 -9.08 11.10
CA GLY A 668 -10.04 -7.81 10.40
C GLY A 668 -9.06 -7.96 9.23
N LYS A 669 -7.97 -8.72 9.42
CA LYS A 669 -7.00 -9.01 8.35
C LYS A 669 -7.63 -9.76 7.17
N VAL A 670 -8.53 -10.71 7.45
CA VAL A 670 -9.26 -11.48 6.42
C VAL A 670 -10.29 -10.61 5.70
N ALA A 671 -11.04 -9.80 6.46
CA ALA A 671 -12.02 -8.86 5.94
C ALA A 671 -11.36 -7.80 5.04
N LEU A 672 -10.20 -7.26 5.45
CA LEU A 672 -9.45 -6.30 4.65
C LEU A 672 -8.99 -6.92 3.32
N ARG A 673 -8.49 -8.16 3.35
CA ARG A 673 -8.12 -8.90 2.13
C ARG A 673 -9.29 -9.06 1.18
N GLU A 674 -10.43 -9.47 1.70
CA GLU A 674 -11.63 -9.64 0.89
C GLU A 674 -12.13 -8.30 0.31
N ARG A 675 -12.11 -7.22 1.09
CA ARG A 675 -12.43 -5.86 0.62
C ARG A 675 -11.47 -5.39 -0.48
N ILE A 676 -10.17 -5.64 -0.37
CA ILE A 676 -9.19 -5.28 -1.41
C ILE A 676 -9.49 -6.05 -2.71
N TYR A 677 -9.75 -7.36 -2.60
CA TYR A 677 -10.03 -8.19 -3.77
C TYR A 677 -11.34 -7.75 -4.44
N TYR A 678 -12.40 -7.49 -3.67
CA TYR A 678 -13.68 -7.03 -4.19
C TYR A 678 -13.62 -5.61 -4.75
N ALA A 679 -12.91 -4.70 -4.09
CA ALA A 679 -12.66 -3.36 -4.63
C ALA A 679 -11.81 -3.41 -5.92
N CYS A 680 -10.90 -4.37 -6.08
CA CYS A 680 -10.22 -4.58 -7.35
C CYS A 680 -11.19 -5.09 -8.43
N LEU A 681 -12.01 -6.10 -8.11
CA LEU A 681 -12.98 -6.68 -9.03
C LEU A 681 -14.09 -5.70 -9.46
N ASP A 682 -14.52 -4.80 -8.57
CA ASP A 682 -15.54 -3.79 -8.84
C ASP A 682 -15.14 -2.81 -9.96
N TYR A 683 -13.85 -2.53 -10.14
CA TYR A 683 -13.36 -1.76 -11.29
C TYR A 683 -13.73 -2.44 -12.62
N PHE A 684 -13.59 -3.77 -12.69
CA PHE A 684 -13.83 -4.55 -13.90
C PHE A 684 -15.30 -4.78 -14.23
N CYS A 685 -16.23 -4.40 -13.34
CA CYS A 685 -17.65 -4.33 -13.63
C CYS A 685 -18.02 -3.17 -14.58
N GLY A 686 -17.11 -2.20 -14.77
CA GLY A 686 -17.26 -1.14 -15.76
C GLY A 686 -16.88 -1.63 -17.15
N ARG A 687 -17.57 -1.08 -18.16
CA ARG A 687 -17.21 -1.30 -19.56
C ARG A 687 -15.76 -0.84 -19.81
N PRO A 688 -14.90 -1.62 -20.50
CA PRO A 688 -13.54 -1.21 -20.82
C PRO A 688 -13.55 0.05 -21.71
N ARG A 689 -12.96 1.15 -21.20
CA ARG A 689 -12.86 2.47 -21.88
C ARG A 689 -11.41 2.86 -22.14
N PHE A 690 -11.12 3.70 -23.12
CA PHE A 690 -9.74 4.19 -23.32
C PHE A 690 -9.47 5.40 -22.42
N PRO A 691 -8.20 5.68 -22.08
CA PRO A 691 -7.81 6.93 -21.43
C PRO A 691 -8.31 8.15 -22.22
N CYS A 692 -8.67 9.23 -21.53
CA CYS A 692 -9.11 10.46 -22.17
C CYS A 692 -7.92 11.12 -22.91
N PRO A 693 -8.13 11.75 -24.08
CA PRO A 693 -7.06 12.43 -24.81
C PRO A 693 -6.35 13.53 -24.02
N GLU A 694 -7.04 14.15 -23.06
CA GLU A 694 -6.52 15.20 -22.18
C GLU A 694 -5.56 14.67 -21.10
N GLN A 695 -5.54 13.35 -20.85
CA GLN A 695 -4.62 12.76 -19.89
C GLN A 695 -3.20 12.82 -20.46
N SER A 696 -2.28 13.43 -19.71
CA SER A 696 -0.89 13.53 -20.12
C SER A 696 -0.25 12.15 -20.27
N ALA A 697 0.66 12.01 -21.23
CA ALA A 697 1.38 10.75 -21.48
C ALA A 697 2.22 10.32 -20.26
N THR A 698 2.72 11.26 -19.47
CA THR A 698 3.49 11.00 -18.25
C THR A 698 2.60 10.47 -17.13
N THR A 699 1.42 11.05 -16.91
CA THR A 699 0.43 10.55 -15.93
C THR A 699 -0.04 9.15 -16.29
N LEU A 700 -0.34 8.88 -17.56
CA LEU A 700 -0.74 7.54 -18.00
C LEU A 700 0.40 6.51 -17.77
N ARG A 701 1.65 6.89 -18.05
CA ARG A 701 2.82 6.04 -17.83
C ARG A 701 3.01 5.71 -16.34
N GLU A 702 2.78 6.69 -15.47
CA GLU A 702 2.77 6.50 -14.02
C GLU A 702 1.67 5.52 -13.58
N ASP A 703 0.43 5.71 -14.07
CA ASP A 703 -0.71 4.83 -13.76
C ASP A 703 -0.43 3.38 -14.18
N ILE A 704 0.14 3.16 -15.37
CA ILE A 704 0.52 1.82 -15.83
C ILE A 704 1.65 1.23 -14.96
N THR A 705 2.63 2.05 -14.57
CA THR A 705 3.70 1.61 -13.66
C THR A 705 3.14 1.14 -12.32
N VAL A 706 2.17 1.88 -11.76
CA VAL A 706 1.45 1.49 -10.53
C VAL A 706 0.70 0.18 -10.73
N LEU A 707 0.01 0.01 -11.85
CA LEU A 707 -0.70 -1.23 -12.19
C LEU A 707 0.23 -2.44 -12.29
N ILE A 708 1.39 -2.29 -12.95
CA ILE A 708 2.41 -3.35 -13.07
C ILE A 708 2.93 -3.73 -11.68
N ARG A 709 3.30 -2.76 -10.85
CA ARG A 709 3.75 -3.01 -9.47
C ARG A 709 2.67 -3.70 -8.63
N PHE A 710 1.41 -3.27 -8.76
CA PHE A 710 0.31 -3.91 -8.05
C PHE A 710 0.08 -5.34 -8.51
N TRP A 711 0.18 -5.62 -9.82
CA TRP A 711 0.11 -6.99 -10.34
C TRP A 711 1.24 -7.86 -9.76
N GLN A 712 2.47 -7.35 -9.69
CA GLN A 712 3.61 -8.07 -9.09
C GLN A 712 3.38 -8.35 -7.60
N ASN A 713 2.86 -7.38 -6.85
CA ASN A 713 2.51 -7.54 -5.43
C ASN A 713 1.36 -8.55 -5.24
N MET A 714 0.33 -8.50 -6.10
CA MET A 714 -0.75 -9.50 -6.10
C MET A 714 -0.22 -10.89 -6.49
N HIS A 715 0.76 -10.94 -7.39
CA HIS A 715 1.40 -12.18 -7.79
C HIS A 715 2.22 -12.79 -6.64
N SER A 716 2.95 -11.99 -5.86
CA SER A 716 3.68 -12.47 -4.69
C SER A 716 2.78 -12.86 -3.50
N ASP A 717 1.53 -12.35 -3.45
CA ASP A 717 0.55 -12.59 -2.36
C ASP A 717 0.27 -14.09 -2.10
N LYS A 718 0.49 -14.96 -3.09
CA LYS A 718 0.37 -16.43 -2.93
C LYS A 718 1.20 -16.98 -1.77
N LYS A 719 2.38 -16.40 -1.51
CA LYS A 719 3.26 -16.82 -0.40
C LYS A 719 2.63 -16.49 0.95
N TYR A 720 2.06 -15.29 1.06
CA TYR A 720 1.46 -14.77 2.30
C TYR A 720 0.11 -15.40 2.62
N LEU A 721 -0.66 -15.84 1.62
CA LEU A 721 -1.90 -16.59 1.82
C LEU A 721 -1.69 -17.90 2.60
N LYS A 722 -0.60 -18.63 2.31
CA LYS A 722 -0.27 -19.88 3.00
C LYS A 722 0.17 -19.64 4.44
N THR A 723 1.03 -18.65 4.67
CA THR A 723 1.60 -18.34 5.99
C THR A 723 0.59 -17.69 6.95
N SER A 724 -0.28 -16.81 6.44
CA SER A 724 -1.20 -16.02 7.27
C SER A 724 -2.34 -16.85 7.89
N MET A 725 -2.72 -17.98 7.28
CA MET A 725 -3.90 -18.76 7.68
C MET A 725 -3.58 -20.03 8.48
N MET A 726 -2.38 -20.59 8.36
CA MET A 726 -1.97 -21.77 9.15
C MET A 726 -1.70 -21.45 10.63
N GLY A 727 -1.36 -20.21 10.98
CA GLY A 727 -0.98 -19.86 12.36
C GLY A 727 -2.10 -19.32 13.26
N GLY A 728 -3.31 -19.07 12.74
CA GLY A 728 -4.37 -18.39 13.48
C GLY A 728 -5.27 -19.29 14.32
N PHE A 729 -5.41 -20.58 13.97
CA PHE A 729 -6.36 -21.48 14.63
C PHE A 729 -5.79 -22.23 15.83
N ASN A 730 -4.47 -22.33 15.99
CA ASN A 730 -3.87 -23.01 17.14
C ASN A 730 -3.99 -22.24 18.46
N GLN A 731 -4.33 -20.94 18.44
CA GLN A 731 -4.53 -20.15 19.67
C GLN A 731 -5.95 -20.25 20.24
N TRP A 732 -6.94 -20.72 19.48
CA TRP A 732 -8.33 -20.81 19.94
C TRP A 732 -8.67 -22.09 20.72
N ASN A 733 -7.78 -23.07 20.73
CA ASN A 733 -7.97 -24.31 21.50
C ASN A 733 -7.48 -24.22 22.97
N VAL A 734 -6.99 -23.06 23.44
CA VAL A 734 -6.51 -22.89 24.83
C VAL A 734 -7.36 -21.92 25.65
N ALA A 735 -8.31 -21.20 25.04
CA ALA A 735 -9.15 -20.22 25.73
C ALA A 735 -10.64 -20.57 25.58
N GLY A 736 -11.08 -21.65 26.20
CA GLY A 736 -12.51 -22.00 26.21
C GLY A 736 -12.84 -23.38 26.73
N THR A 737 -12.52 -23.69 27.99
CA THR A 737 -13.24 -24.68 28.82
C THR A 737 -12.72 -24.59 30.25
N ARG A 738 -13.40 -23.79 31.07
CA ARG A 738 -13.29 -23.84 32.53
C ARG A 738 -14.43 -24.74 33.00
N GLU A 739 -14.19 -26.05 33.06
CA GLU A 739 -15.08 -26.98 33.76
C GLU A 739 -14.40 -27.53 35.00
N VAL A 740 -15.21 -27.57 36.06
CA VAL A 740 -14.88 -27.91 37.44
C VAL A 740 -14.60 -29.42 37.56
N ALA A 741 -13.70 -29.73 38.48
CA ALA A 741 -13.09 -31.03 38.75
C ALA A 741 -14.05 -32.23 38.95
N SER A 742 -13.60 -33.42 38.52
CA SER A 742 -13.73 -34.64 39.32
C SER A 742 -12.59 -35.62 39.03
N SER A 743 -12.07 -36.20 40.10
CA SER A 743 -10.92 -37.11 40.25
C SER A 743 -11.01 -38.45 39.51
N ALA A 744 -9.87 -38.96 39.00
CA ALA A 744 -9.20 -40.21 39.44
C ALA A 744 -8.35 -40.91 38.33
N ARG A 745 -7.02 -40.98 38.56
CA ARG A 745 -6.04 -42.07 38.22
C ARG A 745 -5.80 -42.51 36.74
N PRO A 746 -4.66 -43.18 36.44
CA PRO A 746 -3.30 -42.66 36.26
C PRO A 746 -2.82 -42.81 34.78
N PRO A 747 -1.67 -42.25 34.37
CA PRO A 747 -1.12 -42.49 33.03
C PRO A 747 -0.23 -43.72 33.01
N ALA A 748 -0.42 -44.58 32.02
CA ALA A 748 0.56 -45.59 31.61
C ALA A 748 1.61 -44.92 30.69
N SER A 749 2.87 -45.28 30.92
CA SER A 749 4.03 -45.08 30.03
C SER A 749 3.76 -45.74 28.65
N GLU A 750 4.41 -45.42 27.53
CA GLU A 750 5.85 -45.47 27.25
C GLU A 750 6.13 -45.01 25.80
N PHE A 751 7.13 -44.14 25.61
CA PHE A 751 8.31 -44.27 24.73
C PHE A 751 8.25 -44.37 23.18
N ASN A 752 8.93 -43.39 22.58
CA ASN A 752 9.71 -43.28 21.31
C ASN A 752 10.63 -44.49 20.97
N PRO A 753 11.46 -44.52 19.88
CA PRO A 753 11.46 -43.90 18.53
C PRO A 753 11.99 -44.81 17.36
N SER A 754 11.95 -44.29 16.12
CA SER A 754 12.88 -44.43 14.97
C SER A 754 13.33 -45.79 14.31
N VAL A 755 13.16 -45.83 12.98
CA VAL A 755 14.05 -46.38 11.90
C VAL A 755 13.90 -47.85 11.40
N THR A 756 13.81 -47.97 10.06
CA THR A 756 14.05 -49.09 9.10
C THR A 756 13.07 -50.26 8.94
N GLY A 757 12.75 -50.59 7.67
CA GLY A 757 12.38 -51.95 7.25
C GLY A 757 11.15 -52.07 6.34
N TRP A 758 11.25 -52.90 5.30
CA TRP A 758 10.31 -53.04 4.17
C TRP A 758 8.96 -53.74 4.45
N PHE A 759 8.06 -53.55 3.47
CA PHE A 759 6.96 -54.39 2.98
C PHE A 759 5.51 -54.10 3.42
N ASN A 760 4.75 -53.59 2.43
CA ASN A 760 3.38 -53.91 2.02
C ASN A 760 2.38 -54.44 3.07
N THR A 761 1.28 -53.70 3.27
CA THR A 761 -0.08 -54.22 3.04
C THR A 761 -1.09 -53.08 2.91
N VAL A 762 -2.12 -53.36 2.13
CA VAL A 762 -3.12 -52.49 1.50
C VAL A 762 -4.17 -52.00 2.52
N PRO A 763 -4.69 -50.76 2.45
CA PRO A 763 -5.87 -50.38 3.23
C PRO A 763 -7.13 -50.97 2.57
N LEU A 764 -7.86 -51.80 3.32
CA LEU A 764 -9.16 -52.30 2.88
C LEU A 764 -10.20 -51.17 2.87
N THR A 765 -10.85 -51.08 1.72
CA THR A 765 -12.01 -50.26 1.40
C THR A 765 -13.25 -50.76 2.13
N SER A 766 -14.15 -49.84 2.49
CA SER A 766 -15.59 -50.13 2.54
C SER A 766 -16.37 -48.84 2.34
N ASN A 767 -16.80 -48.67 1.08
CA ASN A 767 -17.78 -47.69 0.67
C ASN A 767 -19.20 -48.19 0.99
N ASN A 768 -20.07 -47.21 1.18
CA ASN A 768 -21.52 -47.21 0.95
C ASN A 768 -22.45 -47.81 2.02
N SER A 769 -23.15 -46.90 2.69
CA SER A 769 -24.61 -46.93 2.66
C SER A 769 -25.17 -45.50 2.55
N THR A 770 -26.27 -45.42 1.83
CA THR A 770 -26.85 -44.27 1.13
C THR A 770 -27.84 -43.45 1.95
N LEU A 771 -28.14 -42.26 1.40
CA LEU A 771 -29.41 -41.51 1.45
C LEU A 771 -29.67 -40.49 2.58
N SER A 772 -29.45 -39.22 2.20
CA SER A 772 -30.39 -38.08 2.24
C SER A 772 -31.06 -37.66 3.56
N ARG A 773 -30.73 -36.44 4.02
CA ARG A 773 -31.69 -35.31 4.03
C ARG A 773 -31.01 -33.98 4.35
N ARG A 774 -31.47 -32.96 3.62
CA ARG A 774 -31.17 -31.54 3.77
C ARG A 774 -31.37 -31.05 5.20
N SER A 775 -30.36 -30.37 5.76
CA SER A 775 -30.57 -29.18 6.58
C SER A 775 -29.24 -28.43 6.70
N ALA A 776 -29.25 -27.17 6.29
CA ALA A 776 -28.17 -26.23 6.46
C ALA A 776 -27.81 -26.10 7.94
N LYS A 777 -26.65 -26.63 8.33
CA LYS A 777 -25.89 -26.19 9.49
C LYS A 777 -24.48 -25.86 8.99
N HIS A 778 -24.10 -24.59 9.14
CA HIS A 778 -22.75 -24.08 8.88
C HIS A 778 -21.72 -25.01 9.54
N ARG A 779 -21.04 -25.84 8.74
CA ARG A 779 -19.79 -26.48 9.16
C ARG A 779 -18.71 -25.41 9.07
N LEU A 780 -18.02 -25.17 10.18
CA LEU A 780 -16.77 -24.39 10.21
C LEU A 780 -15.83 -24.96 9.12
N ALA A 781 -15.59 -24.17 8.08
CA ALA A 781 -14.88 -24.64 6.89
C ALA A 781 -13.38 -24.78 7.16
N ASN A 782 -12.81 -25.90 6.68
CA ASN A 782 -11.40 -26.24 6.75
C ASN A 782 -10.52 -25.09 6.17
N PRO A 783 -9.45 -24.62 6.85
CA PRO A 783 -8.59 -23.51 6.39
C PRO A 783 -8.10 -23.63 4.95
N ASP A 784 -7.87 -24.87 4.49
CA ASP A 784 -7.45 -25.15 3.11
C ASP A 784 -8.49 -24.76 2.05
N VAL A 785 -9.79 -24.74 2.40
CA VAL A 785 -10.87 -24.32 1.50
C VAL A 785 -10.81 -22.82 1.28
N TYR A 786 -10.65 -22.03 2.33
CA TYR A 786 -10.51 -20.57 2.23
C TYR A 786 -9.28 -20.16 1.41
N VAL A 787 -8.14 -20.80 1.66
CA VAL A 787 -6.91 -20.52 0.90
C VAL A 787 -7.11 -20.84 -0.58
N LYS A 788 -7.76 -21.96 -0.92
CA LYS A 788 -8.09 -22.30 -2.30
C LYS A 788 -9.02 -21.27 -2.95
N ASP A 789 -10.02 -20.78 -2.22
CA ASP A 789 -10.95 -19.78 -2.75
C ASP A 789 -10.28 -18.43 -3.01
N TYR A 790 -9.41 -17.95 -2.10
CA TYR A 790 -8.61 -16.75 -2.34
C TYR A 790 -7.63 -16.92 -3.51
N ILE A 791 -7.05 -18.11 -3.69
CA ILE A 791 -6.19 -18.39 -4.85
C ILE A 791 -6.99 -18.28 -6.15
N LYS A 792 -8.23 -18.80 -6.20
CA LYS A 792 -9.09 -18.65 -7.39
C LYS A 792 -9.44 -17.18 -7.66
N LYS A 793 -9.85 -16.41 -6.63
CA LYS A 793 -10.13 -14.96 -6.75
C LYS A 793 -8.89 -14.20 -7.23
N ARG A 794 -7.72 -14.47 -6.63
CA ARG A 794 -6.44 -13.89 -7.02
C ARG A 794 -6.10 -14.18 -8.48
N ASN A 795 -6.25 -15.42 -8.94
CA ASN A 795 -5.95 -15.78 -10.33
C ASN A 795 -6.85 -15.04 -11.32
N LEU A 796 -8.15 -14.89 -11.01
CA LEU A 796 -9.08 -14.08 -11.80
C LEU A 796 -8.63 -12.60 -11.83
N ILE A 797 -8.26 -12.02 -10.68
CA ILE A 797 -7.74 -10.65 -10.58
C ILE A 797 -6.48 -10.47 -11.44
N LEU A 798 -5.53 -11.41 -11.38
CA LEU A 798 -4.30 -11.36 -12.18
C LEU A 798 -4.59 -11.41 -13.68
N ALA A 799 -5.53 -12.24 -14.12
CA ALA A 799 -5.94 -12.31 -15.52
C ALA A 799 -6.59 -11.00 -16.01
N LEU A 800 -7.46 -10.41 -15.19
CA LEU A 800 -8.13 -9.14 -15.48
C LEU A 800 -7.15 -7.96 -15.51
N LEU A 801 -6.25 -7.86 -14.54
CA LEU A 801 -5.20 -6.85 -14.49
C LEU A 801 -4.25 -6.98 -15.68
N ALA A 802 -3.86 -8.20 -16.05
CA ALA A 802 -2.99 -8.42 -17.21
C ALA A 802 -3.64 -7.94 -18.52
N ALA A 803 -4.92 -8.25 -18.73
CA ALA A 803 -5.66 -7.79 -19.89
C ALA A 803 -5.80 -6.25 -19.93
N GLU A 804 -5.99 -5.61 -18.78
CA GLU A 804 -6.10 -4.16 -18.69
C GLU A 804 -4.75 -3.45 -18.89
N ILE A 805 -3.68 -3.97 -18.30
CA ILE A 805 -2.31 -3.45 -18.48
C ILE A 805 -1.92 -3.53 -19.94
N GLU A 806 -2.14 -4.67 -20.60
CA GLU A 806 -1.89 -4.86 -22.03
C GLU A 806 -2.65 -3.85 -22.90
N ARG A 807 -3.93 -3.61 -22.57
CA ARG A 807 -4.77 -2.62 -23.26
C ARG A 807 -4.24 -1.20 -23.11
N LEU A 808 -3.80 -0.81 -21.91
CA LEU A 808 -3.24 0.52 -21.65
C LEU A 808 -1.83 0.67 -22.23
N LEU A 809 -1.02 -0.39 -22.23
CA LEU A 809 0.28 -0.44 -22.90
C LEU A 809 0.13 -0.22 -24.41
N THR A 810 -0.83 -0.92 -25.02
CA THR A 810 -1.14 -0.78 -26.45
C THR A 810 -1.59 0.64 -26.78
N TRP A 811 -2.36 1.29 -25.89
CA TRP A 811 -2.76 2.68 -26.05
C TRP A 811 -1.59 3.67 -25.87
N HIS A 812 -0.70 3.42 -24.91
CA HIS A 812 0.47 4.26 -24.64
C HIS A 812 1.50 4.19 -25.78
N ASN A 813 1.71 3.01 -26.35
CA ASN A 813 2.72 2.77 -27.37
C ASN A 813 2.19 1.95 -28.56
N PRO A 814 1.23 2.48 -29.34
CA PRO A 814 0.60 1.74 -30.44
C PRO A 814 1.56 1.43 -31.58
N GLN A 815 2.65 2.20 -31.70
CA GLN A 815 3.69 2.02 -32.72
C GLN A 815 4.84 1.11 -32.26
N ASN A 816 4.76 0.56 -31.04
CA ASN A 816 5.78 -0.31 -30.45
C ASN A 816 7.21 0.27 -30.53
N ARG A 817 7.36 1.56 -30.18
CA ARG A 817 8.66 2.23 -30.12
C ARG A 817 9.44 1.77 -28.89
N ALA A 818 10.70 1.38 -29.06
CA ALA A 818 11.56 0.90 -27.98
C ALA A 818 11.76 1.93 -26.84
N GLU A 819 11.77 3.23 -27.17
CA GLU A 819 11.93 4.30 -26.17
C GLU A 819 10.77 4.41 -25.18
N LEU A 820 9.59 3.89 -25.54
CA LEU A 820 8.37 3.95 -24.75
C LEU A 820 8.10 2.66 -23.96
N HIS A 821 8.93 1.62 -24.12
CA HIS A 821 8.80 0.40 -23.33
C HIS A 821 8.93 0.66 -21.83
N MET A 822 8.27 -0.18 -21.05
CA MET A 822 8.24 -0.08 -19.59
C MET A 822 8.84 -1.30 -18.91
N ALA A 823 9.46 -1.07 -17.75
CA ALA A 823 10.05 -2.13 -16.95
C ALA A 823 8.96 -3.08 -16.43
N GLY A 824 9.15 -4.39 -16.63
CA GLY A 824 8.22 -5.43 -16.18
C GLY A 824 7.15 -5.83 -17.20
N GLU A 825 7.08 -5.18 -18.36
CA GLU A 825 6.18 -5.53 -19.47
C GLU A 825 6.43 -6.96 -19.99
N GLU A 826 7.70 -7.37 -20.10
CA GLU A 826 8.07 -8.70 -20.59
C GLU A 826 7.57 -9.84 -19.68
N ASN A 827 7.67 -9.66 -18.36
CA ASN A 827 7.18 -10.63 -17.39
C ASN A 827 5.66 -10.83 -17.49
N MET A 828 4.94 -9.74 -17.78
CA MET A 828 3.49 -9.76 -18.00
C MET A 828 3.13 -10.49 -19.28
N ALA A 829 3.82 -10.18 -20.38
CA ALA A 829 3.63 -10.83 -21.66
C ALA A 829 3.91 -12.35 -21.57
N ALA A 830 5.01 -12.73 -20.92
CA ALA A 830 5.37 -14.13 -20.70
C ALA A 830 4.34 -14.88 -19.85
N TRP A 831 3.79 -14.24 -18.81
CA TRP A 831 2.72 -14.83 -18.00
C TRP A 831 1.43 -15.01 -18.81
N ARG A 832 1.09 -14.04 -19.65
CA ARG A 832 -0.13 -14.05 -20.48
C ARG A 832 -0.08 -15.05 -21.62
N ALA A 833 1.12 -15.34 -22.14
CA ALA A 833 1.33 -16.35 -23.17
C ALA A 833 1.02 -17.79 -22.70
N GLN A 834 0.85 -18.01 -21.38
CA GLN A 834 0.48 -19.31 -20.84
C GLN A 834 -0.98 -19.65 -21.20
N PRO A 835 -1.24 -20.80 -21.83
CA PRO A 835 -2.61 -21.17 -22.23
C PRO A 835 -3.48 -21.45 -21.01
N ILE A 836 -4.66 -20.82 -20.97
CA ILE A 836 -5.70 -21.09 -19.97
C ILE A 836 -6.61 -22.18 -20.52
N SER A 837 -6.79 -23.26 -19.76
CA SER A 837 -7.66 -24.37 -20.17
C SER A 837 -9.15 -24.00 -20.15
N GLU A 838 -9.96 -24.65 -20.97
CA GLU A 838 -11.42 -24.46 -21.01
C GLU A 838 -12.07 -24.63 -19.62
N LYS A 839 -11.62 -25.63 -18.86
CA LYS A 839 -12.08 -25.86 -17.48
C LYS A 839 -11.79 -24.67 -16.56
N GLN A 840 -10.60 -24.08 -16.66
CA GLN A 840 -10.24 -22.90 -15.87
C GLN A 840 -11.09 -21.69 -16.26
N TRP A 841 -11.39 -21.51 -17.56
CA TRP A 841 -12.30 -20.47 -18.00
C TRP A 841 -13.71 -20.63 -17.45
N HIS A 842 -14.27 -21.85 -17.46
CA HIS A 842 -15.55 -22.12 -16.82
C HIS A 842 -15.53 -21.78 -15.33
N ASP A 843 -14.49 -22.19 -14.60
CA ASP A 843 -14.35 -21.89 -13.17
C ASP A 843 -14.21 -20.38 -12.92
N HIS A 844 -13.49 -19.65 -13.78
CA HIS A 844 -13.37 -18.18 -13.72
C HIS A 844 -14.68 -17.47 -13.96
N VAL A 845 -15.45 -17.87 -14.97
CA VAL A 845 -16.76 -17.27 -15.27
C VAL A 845 -17.76 -17.56 -14.16
N ARG A 846 -17.79 -18.79 -13.62
CA ARG A 846 -18.66 -19.15 -12.48
C ARG A 846 -18.31 -18.37 -11.24
N LEU A 847 -17.01 -18.29 -10.90
CA LEU A 847 -16.55 -17.49 -9.78
C LEU A 847 -16.90 -16.01 -9.95
N ALA A 848 -16.70 -15.45 -11.16
CA ALA A 848 -17.07 -14.07 -11.45
C ALA A 848 -18.57 -13.86 -11.27
N TRP A 849 -19.42 -14.78 -11.74
CA TRP A 849 -20.87 -14.72 -11.59
C TRP A 849 -21.33 -14.80 -10.14
N ASP A 850 -20.71 -15.69 -9.36
CA ASP A 850 -20.99 -15.85 -7.92
C ASP A 850 -20.59 -14.61 -7.11
N ILE A 851 -19.54 -13.89 -7.53
CA ILE A 851 -19.13 -12.62 -6.92
C ILE A 851 -20.07 -11.49 -7.36
N SER A 852 -20.27 -11.31 -8.67
CA SER A 852 -21.14 -10.30 -9.25
C SER A 852 -21.53 -10.65 -10.70
N PRO A 853 -22.83 -10.77 -11.02
CA PRO A 853 -23.29 -11.01 -12.39
C PRO A 853 -22.78 -9.98 -13.40
N THR A 854 -22.68 -8.71 -12.99
CA THR A 854 -22.15 -7.61 -13.81
C THR A 854 -20.69 -7.85 -14.20
N LEU A 855 -19.86 -8.39 -13.28
CA LEU A 855 -18.47 -8.73 -13.57
C LEU A 855 -18.39 -9.81 -14.65
N ALA A 856 -19.19 -10.87 -14.52
CA ALA A 856 -19.19 -11.98 -15.47
C ALA A 856 -19.63 -11.53 -16.88
N VAL A 857 -20.63 -10.66 -16.97
CA VAL A 857 -21.11 -10.08 -18.25
C VAL A 857 -20.00 -9.30 -18.98
N MET A 858 -19.10 -8.65 -18.24
CA MET A 858 -18.02 -7.84 -18.81
C MET A 858 -16.76 -8.66 -19.19
N LEU A 859 -16.70 -9.95 -18.84
CA LEU A 859 -15.55 -10.80 -19.17
C LEU A 859 -15.34 -11.00 -20.69
N PRO A 860 -16.38 -11.31 -21.50
CA PRO A 860 -16.19 -11.53 -22.93
C PRO A 860 -15.70 -10.29 -23.67
N GLU A 861 -16.03 -9.08 -23.19
CA GLU A 861 -15.55 -7.84 -23.80
C GLU A 861 -14.03 -7.65 -23.66
N ARG A 862 -13.41 -8.28 -22.64
CA ARG A 862 -11.98 -8.16 -22.34
C ARG A 862 -11.15 -9.26 -22.98
N PHE A 863 -11.63 -10.50 -22.93
CA PHE A 863 -10.88 -11.68 -23.39
C PHE A 863 -11.26 -12.16 -24.79
N LYS A 864 -12.48 -11.85 -25.27
CA LYS A 864 -13.00 -12.26 -26.60
C LYS A 864 -12.90 -13.77 -26.90
N ASP A 865 -13.11 -14.59 -25.88
CA ASP A 865 -13.09 -16.06 -25.98
C ASP A 865 -14.52 -16.63 -26.08
N GLU A 866 -14.73 -17.61 -26.96
CA GLU A 866 -16.03 -18.25 -27.18
C GLU A 866 -16.51 -19.08 -25.98
N VAL A 867 -15.60 -19.72 -25.24
CA VAL A 867 -15.91 -20.52 -24.05
C VAL A 867 -16.57 -19.63 -22.99
N ILE A 868 -15.98 -18.45 -22.76
CA ILE A 868 -16.49 -17.46 -21.82
C ILE A 868 -17.88 -17.00 -22.27
N THR A 869 -18.04 -16.69 -23.55
CA THR A 869 -19.32 -16.24 -24.13
C THR A 869 -20.43 -17.28 -23.94
N ARG A 870 -20.14 -18.56 -24.19
CA ARG A 870 -21.09 -19.67 -24.02
C ARG A 870 -21.52 -19.84 -22.57
N GLU A 871 -20.57 -19.82 -21.63
CA GLU A 871 -20.88 -19.97 -20.20
C GLU A 871 -21.61 -18.75 -19.63
N VAL A 872 -21.27 -17.53 -20.04
CA VAL A 872 -22.01 -16.31 -19.67
C VAL A 872 -23.44 -16.38 -20.19
N SER A 873 -23.65 -16.78 -21.45
CA SER A 873 -24.99 -16.96 -22.02
C SER A 873 -25.82 -17.99 -21.25
N ARG A 874 -25.21 -19.11 -20.86
CA ARG A 874 -25.85 -20.13 -20.01
C ARG A 874 -26.29 -19.54 -18.66
N GLN A 875 -25.43 -18.76 -18.01
CA GLN A 875 -25.72 -18.15 -16.70
C GLN A 875 -26.79 -17.06 -16.79
N VAL A 876 -26.72 -16.19 -17.80
CA VAL A 876 -27.73 -15.15 -18.06
C VAL A 876 -29.10 -15.78 -18.28
N ARG A 877 -29.20 -16.87 -19.05
CA ARG A 877 -30.44 -17.65 -19.20
C ARG A 877 -30.95 -18.21 -17.89
N SER A 878 -30.08 -18.72 -17.03
CA SER A 878 -30.50 -19.31 -15.76
C SER A 878 -31.06 -18.30 -14.77
N LYS A 879 -30.57 -17.04 -14.81
CA LYS A 879 -30.91 -15.96 -13.87
C LYS A 879 -30.94 -14.58 -14.56
N PRO A 880 -31.89 -14.33 -15.48
CA PRO A 880 -31.91 -13.11 -16.30
C PRO A 880 -32.19 -11.83 -15.49
N LEU A 881 -33.00 -11.93 -14.44
CA LEU A 881 -33.34 -10.80 -13.55
C LEU A 881 -32.10 -10.18 -12.87
N ALA A 882 -31.04 -10.96 -12.66
CA ALA A 882 -29.82 -10.49 -12.01
C ALA A 882 -29.02 -9.47 -12.85
N VAL A 883 -29.25 -9.45 -14.17
CA VAL A 883 -28.48 -8.63 -15.13
C VAL A 883 -29.36 -7.73 -16.00
N CYS A 884 -30.68 -7.68 -15.75
CA CYS A 884 -31.63 -6.90 -16.56
C CYS A 884 -31.31 -5.40 -16.67
N ARG A 885 -30.58 -4.85 -15.69
CA ARG A 885 -30.15 -3.44 -15.66
C ARG A 885 -28.87 -3.17 -16.44
N VAL A 886 -28.13 -4.21 -16.83
CA VAL A 886 -26.87 -4.12 -17.58
C VAL A 886 -27.20 -4.25 -19.07
N PRO A 887 -27.11 -3.19 -19.87
CA PRO A 887 -27.52 -3.23 -21.27
C PRO A 887 -26.71 -4.25 -22.09
N GLU A 888 -25.42 -4.40 -21.80
CA GLU A 888 -24.52 -5.34 -22.49
C GLU A 888 -24.92 -6.80 -22.31
N ALA A 889 -25.62 -7.15 -21.23
CA ALA A 889 -26.00 -8.53 -20.93
C ALA A 889 -27.09 -9.08 -21.88
N LEU A 890 -27.89 -8.21 -22.51
CA LEU A 890 -29.00 -8.64 -23.36
C LEU A 890 -28.54 -9.47 -24.56
N GLN A 891 -27.36 -9.15 -25.12
CA GLN A 891 -26.79 -9.86 -26.28
C GLN A 891 -26.55 -11.36 -26.02
N TYR A 892 -26.41 -11.75 -24.74
CA TYR A 892 -26.24 -13.15 -24.33
C TYR A 892 -27.56 -13.87 -24.08
N LEU A 893 -28.67 -13.14 -23.97
CA LEU A 893 -30.02 -13.70 -23.88
C LEU A 893 -30.64 -13.82 -25.28
N THR A 894 -30.54 -12.78 -26.09
CA THR A 894 -31.17 -12.68 -27.43
C THR A 894 -30.23 -13.14 -28.55
N THR A 895 -29.63 -14.32 -28.44
CA THR A 895 -28.84 -14.89 -29.54
C THR A 895 -29.77 -15.40 -30.65
N PRO A 896 -29.33 -15.46 -31.92
CA PRO A 896 -30.16 -15.97 -33.01
C PRO A 896 -30.72 -17.37 -32.71
N GLU A 897 -29.89 -18.26 -32.15
CA GLU A 897 -30.32 -19.62 -31.75
C GLU A 897 -31.43 -19.61 -30.70
N HIS A 898 -31.35 -18.72 -29.70
CA HIS A 898 -32.38 -18.62 -28.67
C HIS A 898 -33.72 -18.09 -29.21
N ILE A 899 -33.66 -17.18 -30.19
CA ILE A 899 -34.86 -16.62 -30.80
C ILE A 899 -35.51 -17.65 -31.74
N VAL A 900 -34.72 -18.39 -32.52
CA VAL A 900 -35.23 -19.51 -33.34
C VAL A 900 -35.90 -20.57 -32.46
N ASN A 901 -35.32 -20.87 -31.30
CA ASN A 901 -35.86 -21.85 -30.36
C ASN A 901 -37.00 -21.33 -29.47
N ASP A 902 -37.41 -20.06 -29.62
CA ASP A 902 -38.47 -19.39 -28.85
C ASP A 902 -38.44 -19.68 -27.34
N ILE A 903 -37.28 -19.41 -26.72
CA ILE A 903 -37.10 -19.71 -25.29
C ILE A 903 -37.98 -18.81 -24.41
N ILE A 904 -38.53 -19.37 -23.32
CA ILE A 904 -39.47 -18.68 -22.41
C ILE A 904 -38.82 -17.45 -21.76
N GLU A 905 -37.52 -17.52 -21.49
CA GLU A 905 -36.74 -16.48 -20.83
C GLU A 905 -36.62 -15.19 -21.66
N LEU A 906 -36.91 -15.23 -22.98
CA LEU A 906 -36.93 -14.02 -23.83
C LEU A 906 -37.91 -12.97 -23.34
N SER A 907 -38.99 -13.38 -22.67
CA SER A 907 -39.98 -12.46 -22.06
C SER A 907 -39.34 -11.41 -21.14
N HIS A 908 -38.23 -11.75 -20.48
CA HIS A 908 -37.50 -10.80 -19.62
C HIS A 908 -36.85 -9.65 -20.40
N ALA A 909 -36.60 -9.79 -21.72
CA ALA A 909 -36.04 -8.73 -22.55
C ALA A 909 -36.90 -7.47 -22.55
N LEU A 910 -38.23 -7.60 -22.41
CA LEU A 910 -39.15 -6.45 -22.34
C LEU A 910 -38.91 -5.53 -21.15
N THR A 911 -38.23 -6.00 -20.10
CA THR A 911 -37.91 -5.21 -18.89
C THR A 911 -36.45 -4.72 -18.87
N TRP A 912 -35.66 -5.04 -19.90
CA TRP A 912 -34.24 -4.74 -19.92
C TRP A 912 -33.92 -3.24 -20.01
N ALA A 913 -32.74 -2.85 -19.54
CA ALA A 913 -32.20 -1.50 -19.74
C ALA A 913 -32.05 -1.16 -21.23
N LYS A 914 -32.18 0.13 -21.57
CA LYS A 914 -32.16 0.60 -22.97
C LYS A 914 -30.80 0.34 -23.65
N LEU A 915 -30.87 -0.09 -24.92
CA LEU A 915 -29.70 -0.28 -25.79
C LEU A 915 -29.49 0.93 -26.73
N PRO A 916 -28.29 1.10 -27.31
CA PRO A 916 -28.07 2.07 -28.38
C PRO A 916 -28.98 1.81 -29.59
N PRO A 917 -29.43 2.84 -30.32
CA PRO A 917 -30.36 2.70 -31.45
C PRO A 917 -29.90 1.67 -32.49
N VAL A 918 -28.61 1.66 -32.83
CA VAL A 918 -28.02 0.71 -33.79
C VAL A 918 -28.25 -0.75 -33.39
N ARG A 919 -28.11 -1.08 -32.10
CA ARG A 919 -28.32 -2.46 -31.61
C ARG A 919 -29.80 -2.82 -31.57
N ALA A 920 -30.68 -1.86 -31.28
CA ALA A 920 -32.12 -2.08 -31.37
C ALA A 920 -32.56 -2.34 -32.82
N LEU A 921 -32.04 -1.56 -33.77
CA LEU A 921 -32.31 -1.73 -35.21
C LEU A 921 -31.79 -3.07 -35.75
N ALA A 922 -30.73 -3.63 -35.16
CA ALA A 922 -30.19 -4.92 -35.59
C ALA A 922 -31.22 -6.05 -35.51
N TYR A 923 -32.20 -5.99 -34.59
CA TYR A 923 -33.29 -6.99 -34.51
C TYR A 923 -34.22 -6.97 -35.72
N PHE A 924 -34.19 -5.90 -36.53
CA PHE A 924 -34.90 -5.79 -37.81
C PHE A 924 -33.95 -5.97 -39.02
N SER A 925 -32.89 -6.75 -38.84
CA SER A 925 -31.94 -7.09 -39.91
C SER A 925 -31.93 -8.59 -40.15
N ARG A 926 -31.34 -9.01 -41.28
CA ARG A 926 -31.16 -10.44 -41.63
C ARG A 926 -30.41 -11.26 -40.57
N GLN A 927 -29.66 -10.63 -39.66
CA GLN A 927 -28.88 -11.32 -38.63
C GLN A 927 -29.75 -12.01 -37.57
N TYR A 928 -30.97 -11.52 -37.36
CA TYR A 928 -31.88 -12.03 -36.34
C TYR A 928 -33.19 -12.51 -36.99
N PRO A 929 -33.74 -13.65 -36.56
CA PRO A 929 -35.06 -14.06 -37.00
C PRO A 929 -36.13 -13.11 -36.42
N PRO A 930 -37.20 -12.81 -37.17
CA PRO A 930 -38.27 -11.92 -36.71
C PRO A 930 -39.02 -12.55 -35.52
N HIS A 931 -39.12 -11.82 -34.41
CA HIS A 931 -39.78 -12.30 -33.20
C HIS A 931 -40.52 -11.17 -32.47
N PRO A 932 -41.75 -11.40 -31.95
CA PRO A 932 -42.55 -10.32 -31.37
C PRO A 932 -41.91 -9.64 -30.17
N ILE A 933 -41.19 -10.38 -29.33
CA ILE A 933 -40.62 -9.86 -28.09
C ILE A 933 -39.41 -8.95 -28.38
N THR A 934 -38.52 -9.39 -29.27
CA THR A 934 -37.35 -8.59 -29.67
C THR A 934 -37.78 -7.35 -30.47
N ALA A 935 -38.80 -7.47 -31.32
CA ALA A 935 -39.37 -6.33 -32.05
C ALA A 935 -40.02 -5.30 -31.10
N GLN A 936 -40.84 -5.73 -30.14
CA GLN A 936 -41.43 -4.85 -29.12
C GLN A 936 -40.36 -4.15 -28.29
N TYR A 937 -39.35 -4.89 -27.85
CA TYR A 937 -38.22 -4.32 -27.12
C TYR A 937 -37.49 -3.26 -27.97
N ALA A 938 -37.19 -3.56 -29.23
CA ALA A 938 -36.49 -2.66 -30.14
C ALA A 938 -37.28 -1.36 -30.38
N VAL A 939 -38.60 -1.45 -30.64
CA VAL A 939 -39.47 -0.27 -30.80
C VAL A 939 -39.55 0.53 -29.51
N ARG A 940 -39.63 -0.10 -28.34
CA ARG A 940 -39.61 0.58 -27.04
C ARG A 940 -38.31 1.38 -26.86
N VAL A 941 -37.16 0.79 -27.23
CA VAL A 941 -35.86 1.46 -27.16
C VAL A 941 -35.81 2.66 -28.11
N LEU A 942 -36.17 2.47 -29.39
CA LEU A 942 -36.18 3.55 -30.38
C LEU A 942 -37.13 4.69 -29.98
N SER A 943 -38.29 4.35 -29.42
CA SER A 943 -39.27 5.33 -28.92
C SER A 943 -38.81 6.12 -27.70
N SER A 944 -37.77 5.65 -27.00
CA SER A 944 -37.21 6.33 -25.82
C SER A 944 -36.18 7.42 -26.17
N TYR A 945 -35.69 7.44 -27.41
CA TYR A 945 -34.75 8.46 -27.89
C TYR A 945 -35.49 9.68 -28.46
N PRO A 946 -34.90 10.88 -28.38
CA PRO A 946 -35.48 12.06 -29.01
C PRO A 946 -35.42 11.97 -30.55
N SER A 947 -36.29 12.72 -31.22
CA SER A 947 -36.50 12.64 -32.68
C SER A 947 -35.26 12.99 -33.49
N ASP A 948 -34.40 13.87 -32.97
CA ASP A 948 -33.12 14.26 -33.59
C ASP A 948 -32.12 13.10 -33.70
N THR A 949 -32.07 12.25 -32.68
CA THR A 949 -31.23 11.04 -32.65
C THR A 949 -31.74 10.04 -33.69
N VAL A 950 -33.07 9.92 -33.79
CA VAL A 950 -33.74 9.03 -34.76
C VAL A 950 -33.53 9.54 -36.19
N LEU A 951 -33.45 10.85 -36.40
CA LEU A 951 -33.23 11.48 -37.70
C LEU A 951 -31.98 10.93 -38.41
N PHE A 952 -30.89 10.71 -37.66
CA PHE A 952 -29.65 10.13 -38.20
C PHE A 952 -29.83 8.70 -38.72
N TYR A 953 -30.79 7.96 -38.17
CA TYR A 953 -31.05 6.54 -38.48
C TYR A 953 -32.18 6.31 -39.48
N ILE A 954 -32.75 7.35 -40.10
CA ILE A 954 -33.84 7.22 -41.09
C ILE A 954 -33.49 6.25 -42.23
N PRO A 955 -32.30 6.33 -42.88
CA PRO A 955 -31.98 5.41 -43.97
C PRO A 955 -32.04 3.95 -43.52
N GLN A 956 -31.58 3.66 -42.30
CA GLN A 956 -31.59 2.32 -41.73
C GLN A 956 -33.01 1.90 -41.31
N LEU A 957 -33.84 2.83 -40.83
CA LEU A 957 -35.24 2.57 -40.49
C LEU A 957 -36.08 2.22 -41.72
N VAL A 958 -35.91 2.96 -42.82
CA VAL A 958 -36.60 2.67 -44.08
C VAL A 958 -36.20 1.30 -44.63
N GLN A 959 -34.91 0.95 -44.55
CA GLN A 959 -34.45 -0.39 -44.95
C GLN A 959 -34.91 -1.49 -43.99
N ALA A 960 -35.09 -1.21 -42.70
CA ALA A 960 -35.59 -2.16 -41.72
C ALA A 960 -37.03 -2.63 -42.04
N VAL A 961 -37.83 -1.82 -42.75
CA VAL A 961 -39.18 -2.21 -43.23
C VAL A 961 -39.13 -3.48 -44.08
N ARG A 962 -38.03 -3.75 -44.81
CA ARG A 962 -37.85 -4.97 -45.61
C ARG A 962 -37.99 -6.24 -44.78
N TYR A 963 -37.61 -6.19 -43.50
CA TYR A 963 -37.61 -7.32 -42.59
C TYR A 963 -38.71 -7.23 -41.52
N ASP A 964 -39.59 -6.24 -41.61
CA ASP A 964 -40.67 -6.02 -40.65
C ASP A 964 -41.92 -6.84 -41.02
N THR A 965 -41.91 -8.13 -40.67
CA THR A 965 -43.02 -9.04 -40.96
C THR A 965 -44.28 -8.77 -40.13
N MET A 966 -44.17 -8.05 -39.00
CA MET A 966 -45.24 -7.83 -38.03
C MET A 966 -45.75 -6.39 -37.99
N GLY A 967 -45.13 -5.47 -38.74
CA GLY A 967 -45.52 -4.06 -38.83
C GLY A 967 -45.08 -3.18 -37.64
N PHE A 968 -44.15 -3.64 -36.80
CA PHE A 968 -43.70 -2.90 -35.62
C PHE A 968 -42.90 -1.64 -35.98
N ILE A 969 -42.01 -1.73 -36.98
CA ILE A 969 -41.26 -0.58 -37.49
C ILE A 969 -42.16 0.33 -38.31
N THR A 970 -43.06 -0.23 -39.12
CA THR A 970 -44.07 0.55 -39.86
C THR A 970 -44.89 1.45 -38.93
N GLU A 971 -45.41 0.91 -37.83
CA GLU A 971 -46.15 1.69 -36.83
C GLU A 971 -45.27 2.66 -36.04
N PHE A 972 -44.03 2.27 -35.72
CA PHE A 972 -43.06 3.18 -35.11
C PHE A 972 -42.78 4.41 -35.98
N ILE A 973 -42.53 4.21 -37.28
CA ILE A 973 -42.28 5.30 -38.24
C ILE A 973 -43.48 6.24 -38.28
N LYS A 974 -44.70 5.73 -38.44
CA LYS A 974 -45.92 6.54 -38.44
C LYS A 974 -46.04 7.38 -37.15
N ARG A 975 -45.80 6.75 -36.00
CA ARG A 975 -45.86 7.42 -34.68
C ARG A 975 -44.75 8.46 -34.51
N ALA A 976 -43.55 8.20 -35.00
CA ALA A 976 -42.42 9.11 -34.91
C ALA A 976 -42.63 10.33 -35.83
N CYS A 977 -43.09 10.12 -37.07
CA CYS A 977 -43.47 11.18 -38.00
C CYS A 977 -44.63 12.03 -37.48
N ALA A 978 -45.58 11.45 -36.75
CA ALA A 978 -46.65 12.22 -36.10
C ALA A 978 -46.14 13.15 -34.98
N LYS A 979 -44.94 12.91 -34.42
CA LYS A 979 -44.35 13.73 -33.34
C LYS A 979 -43.46 14.86 -33.85
N SER A 980 -42.81 14.70 -35.01
CA SER A 980 -41.93 15.73 -35.59
C SER A 980 -42.12 15.79 -37.10
N GLN A 981 -42.43 17.00 -37.59
CA GLN A 981 -42.66 17.30 -38.99
C GLN A 981 -41.37 17.23 -39.80
N ILE A 982 -40.24 17.72 -39.25
CA ILE A 982 -38.94 17.60 -39.90
C ILE A 982 -38.56 16.11 -40.05
N LEU A 983 -38.78 15.30 -39.02
CA LEU A 983 -38.59 13.85 -39.12
C LEU A 983 -39.49 13.24 -40.21
N ALA A 984 -40.77 13.65 -40.30
CA ALA A 984 -41.68 13.20 -41.34
C ALA A 984 -41.20 13.56 -42.75
N HIS A 985 -40.75 14.80 -42.97
CA HIS A 985 -40.21 15.25 -44.26
C HIS A 985 -39.00 14.41 -44.70
N HIS A 986 -38.04 14.19 -43.80
CA HIS A 986 -36.86 13.40 -44.10
C HIS A 986 -37.18 11.92 -44.37
N VAL A 987 -38.14 11.34 -43.65
CA VAL A 987 -38.65 9.99 -43.94
C VAL A 987 -39.26 9.93 -45.33
N ILE A 988 -40.08 10.93 -45.71
CA ILE A 988 -40.68 10.99 -47.05
C ILE A 988 -39.61 11.12 -48.13
N TRP A 989 -38.62 12.02 -47.98
CA TRP A 989 -37.50 12.11 -48.94
C TRP A 989 -36.74 10.79 -49.08
N ASN A 990 -36.51 10.10 -47.96
CA ASN A 990 -35.82 8.81 -47.99
C ASN A 990 -36.67 7.73 -48.68
N ILE A 991 -37.99 7.71 -48.44
CA ILE A 991 -38.95 6.82 -49.12
C ILE A 991 -38.96 7.07 -50.62
N GLU A 992 -39.11 8.33 -51.05
CA GLU A 992 -39.11 8.72 -52.48
C GLU A 992 -37.84 8.26 -53.19
N THR A 993 -36.71 8.29 -52.48
CA THR A 993 -35.42 7.84 -53.01
C THR A 993 -35.29 6.31 -53.08
N ASN A 994 -35.89 5.57 -52.14
CA ASN A 994 -35.68 4.12 -52.00
C ASN A 994 -36.81 3.24 -52.59
N LYS A 995 -37.95 3.82 -52.98
CA LYS A 995 -39.05 3.05 -53.56
C LYS A 995 -38.73 2.49 -54.96
N PHE A 996 -37.82 3.14 -55.69
CA PHE A 996 -37.32 2.68 -56.99
C PHE A 996 -35.86 2.26 -56.88
N ARG A 997 -35.44 1.27 -57.69
CA ARG A 997 -34.06 0.76 -57.74
C ARG A 997 -33.19 1.53 -58.72
N ASP A 998 -33.80 2.16 -59.70
CA ASP A 998 -33.13 2.92 -60.76
C ASP A 998 -33.24 4.42 -60.54
N GLU A 999 -32.30 5.16 -61.13
CA GLU A 999 -32.23 6.60 -61.00
C GLU A 999 -33.33 7.37 -61.75
N GLU A 1000 -34.02 6.71 -62.68
CA GLU A 1000 -35.09 7.26 -63.52
C GLU A 1000 -36.49 6.97 -62.95
N GLY A 1001 -36.59 6.19 -61.87
CA GLY A 1001 -37.85 5.89 -61.19
C GLY A 1001 -38.77 4.92 -61.96
N LEU A 1002 -38.22 4.07 -62.82
CA LEU A 1002 -38.96 3.14 -63.68
C LEU A 1002 -39.05 1.72 -63.08
N VAL A 1003 -38.04 1.30 -62.33
CA VAL A 1003 -37.90 -0.04 -61.73
C VAL A 1003 -38.26 0.00 -60.26
N LYS A 1004 -39.47 -0.45 -59.93
CA LYS A 1004 -39.95 -0.55 -58.54
C LYS A 1004 -39.15 -1.59 -57.75
N ASP A 1005 -38.86 -1.33 -56.47
CA ASP A 1005 -38.30 -2.36 -55.59
C ASP A 1005 -39.41 -3.35 -55.19
N ALA A 1006 -39.24 -4.62 -55.57
CA ALA A 1006 -40.21 -5.69 -55.32
C ALA A 1006 -40.58 -5.86 -53.84
N ASP A 1007 -39.64 -5.61 -52.92
CA ASP A 1007 -39.86 -5.85 -51.48
C ASP A 1007 -40.34 -4.60 -50.73
N LEU A 1008 -40.00 -3.40 -51.23
CA LEU A 1008 -40.15 -2.14 -50.49
C LEU A 1008 -41.16 -1.19 -51.11
N TYR A 1009 -41.47 -1.29 -52.40
CA TYR A 1009 -42.31 -0.29 -53.08
C TYR A 1009 -43.70 -0.14 -52.42
N GLU A 1010 -44.44 -1.25 -52.26
CA GLU A 1010 -45.78 -1.20 -51.66
C GLU A 1010 -45.76 -0.79 -50.18
N PRO A 1011 -44.92 -1.39 -49.29
CA PRO A 1011 -44.85 -0.97 -47.89
C PRO A 1011 -44.48 0.51 -47.71
N LEU A 1012 -43.50 1.02 -48.47
CA LEU A 1012 -43.06 2.40 -48.35
C LEU A 1012 -44.09 3.39 -48.89
N GLU A 1013 -44.77 3.06 -50.00
CA GLU A 1013 -45.84 3.92 -50.54
C GLU A 1013 -47.04 3.97 -49.59
N ASN A 1014 -47.37 2.85 -48.91
CA ASN A 1014 -48.39 2.83 -47.86
C ASN A 1014 -48.01 3.69 -46.65
N ILE A 1015 -46.75 3.64 -46.20
CA ILE A 1015 -46.24 4.50 -45.11
C ILE A 1015 -46.32 5.97 -45.51
N ARG A 1016 -45.85 6.32 -46.71
CA ARG A 1016 -45.90 7.68 -47.24
C ARG A 1016 -47.33 8.21 -47.27
N ASN A 1017 -48.27 7.46 -47.84
CA ASN A 1017 -49.67 7.87 -47.94
C ASN A 1017 -50.31 8.03 -46.56
N ALA A 1018 -49.96 7.17 -45.59
CA ALA A 1018 -50.40 7.30 -44.21
C ALA A 1018 -49.84 8.58 -43.53
N ILE A 1019 -48.57 8.91 -43.75
CA ILE A 1019 -47.96 10.14 -43.21
C ILE A 1019 -48.63 11.37 -43.83
N VAL A 1020 -48.70 11.44 -45.17
CA VAL A 1020 -49.25 12.60 -45.88
C VAL A 1020 -50.73 12.83 -45.58
N SER A 1021 -51.52 11.76 -45.44
CA SER A 1021 -52.94 11.87 -45.05
C SER A 1021 -53.15 12.28 -43.60
N ALA A 1022 -52.17 12.03 -42.72
CA ALA A 1022 -52.21 12.46 -41.32
C ALA A 1022 -51.79 13.94 -41.14
N LEU A 1023 -51.04 14.52 -42.08
CA LEU A 1023 -50.65 15.93 -42.03
C LEU A 1023 -51.88 16.84 -42.22
N SER A 1024 -52.03 17.84 -41.36
CA SER A 1024 -53.10 18.84 -41.44
C SER A 1024 -52.64 20.22 -40.96
N GLY A 1025 -53.40 21.27 -41.29
CA GLY A 1025 -53.13 22.64 -40.83
C GLY A 1025 -51.74 23.15 -41.22
N PRO A 1026 -51.01 23.82 -40.30
CA PRO A 1026 -49.67 24.34 -40.54
C PRO A 1026 -48.64 23.30 -41.01
N ALA A 1027 -48.74 22.06 -40.52
CA ALA A 1027 -47.81 21.00 -40.88
C ALA A 1027 -47.92 20.57 -42.35
N LYS A 1028 -49.14 20.50 -42.88
CA LYS A 1028 -49.37 20.18 -44.30
C LYS A 1028 -48.90 21.30 -45.21
N ALA A 1029 -49.19 22.55 -44.85
CA ALA A 1029 -48.71 23.72 -45.58
C ALA A 1029 -47.17 23.81 -45.58
N PHE A 1030 -46.54 23.46 -44.45
CA PHE A 1030 -45.08 23.38 -44.35
C PHE A 1030 -44.49 22.30 -45.28
N TYR A 1031 -45.06 21.09 -45.29
CA TYR A 1031 -44.67 20.01 -46.21
C TYR A 1031 -44.77 20.42 -47.68
N GLU A 1032 -45.92 20.96 -48.10
CA GLU A 1032 -46.15 21.36 -49.50
C GLU A 1032 -45.22 22.49 -49.93
N ARG A 1033 -45.00 23.48 -49.05
CA ARG A 1033 -44.07 24.58 -49.27
C ARG A 1033 -42.64 24.08 -49.45
N GLU A 1034 -42.14 23.32 -48.49
CA GLU A 1034 -40.77 22.80 -48.46
C GLU A 1034 -40.46 21.93 -49.69
N PHE A 1035 -41.34 20.96 -50.01
CA PHE A 1035 -41.14 20.06 -51.14
C PHE A 1035 -41.25 20.79 -52.48
N SER A 1036 -42.23 21.68 -52.66
CA SER A 1036 -42.36 22.43 -53.92
C SER A 1036 -41.18 23.38 -54.16
N PHE A 1037 -40.63 23.97 -53.10
CA PHE A 1037 -39.48 24.87 -53.17
C PHE A 1037 -38.22 24.12 -53.61
N PHE A 1038 -37.88 23.00 -52.96
CA PHE A 1038 -36.70 22.22 -53.32
C PHE A 1038 -36.86 21.39 -54.60
N GLU A 1039 -38.08 21.06 -55.00
CA GLU A 1039 -38.35 20.49 -56.33
C GLU A 1039 -38.02 21.49 -57.44
N LYS A 1040 -38.41 22.77 -57.29
CA LYS A 1040 -38.04 23.85 -58.23
C LYS A 1040 -36.53 24.02 -58.34
N ILE A 1041 -35.83 24.00 -57.20
CA ILE A 1041 -34.36 24.06 -57.13
C ILE A 1041 -33.77 22.83 -57.84
N THR A 1042 -34.19 21.62 -57.49
CA THR A 1042 -33.67 20.38 -58.11
C THR A 1042 -33.91 20.35 -59.62
N ASN A 1043 -35.05 20.87 -60.10
CA ASN A 1043 -35.40 20.92 -61.52
C ASN A 1043 -34.47 21.85 -62.35
N VAL A 1044 -33.80 22.83 -61.73
CA VAL A 1044 -32.76 23.63 -62.42
C VAL A 1044 -31.69 22.72 -63.00
N SER A 1045 -31.30 21.66 -62.28
CA SER A 1045 -30.32 20.66 -62.72
C SER A 1045 -30.77 19.96 -64.02
N ALA A 1046 -32.06 19.62 -64.12
CA ALA A 1046 -32.64 19.01 -65.31
C ALA A 1046 -32.69 19.99 -66.50
N GLN A 1047 -33.02 21.26 -66.24
CA GLN A 1047 -33.11 22.30 -67.26
C GLN A 1047 -31.74 22.73 -67.82
N ILE A 1048 -30.67 22.67 -67.01
CA ILE A 1048 -29.31 23.02 -67.48
C ILE A 1048 -28.56 21.84 -68.11
N LYS A 1049 -29.05 20.61 -67.96
CA LYS A 1049 -28.45 19.38 -68.52
C LYS A 1049 -28.23 19.44 -70.04
N PRO A 1050 -29.15 19.97 -70.88
CA PRO A 1050 -28.99 20.04 -72.33
C PRO A 1050 -27.88 21.00 -72.80
N PHE A 1051 -27.47 21.97 -71.98
CA PHE A 1051 -26.47 22.98 -72.36
C PHE A 1051 -25.05 22.42 -72.33
N PRO A 1052 -24.14 22.80 -73.25
CA PRO A 1052 -22.76 22.33 -73.26
C PRO A 1052 -22.00 22.76 -72.00
N LYS A 1053 -21.08 21.90 -71.52
CA LYS A 1053 -20.24 22.19 -70.35
C LYS A 1053 -19.43 23.48 -70.59
N GLY A 1054 -19.36 24.36 -69.59
CA GLY A 1054 -18.61 25.63 -69.66
C GLY A 1054 -19.50 26.86 -69.43
N PRO A 1055 -19.19 28.02 -70.03
CA PRO A 1055 -19.85 29.30 -69.73
C PRO A 1055 -21.35 29.30 -70.05
N ALA A 1056 -21.77 28.64 -71.15
CA ALA A 1056 -23.17 28.57 -71.56
C ALA A 1056 -24.07 27.88 -70.51
N ARG A 1057 -23.61 26.78 -69.92
CA ARG A 1057 -24.33 26.09 -68.83
C ARG A 1057 -24.34 26.92 -67.55
N LYS A 1058 -23.28 27.67 -67.27
CA LYS A 1058 -23.22 28.57 -66.10
C LYS A 1058 -24.21 29.72 -66.24
N GLU A 1059 -24.29 30.33 -67.41
CA GLU A 1059 -25.24 31.40 -67.70
C GLU A 1059 -26.69 30.90 -67.65
N ALA A 1060 -26.97 29.72 -68.21
CA ALA A 1060 -28.26 29.06 -68.08
C ALA A 1060 -28.62 28.79 -66.61
N CYS A 1061 -27.67 28.30 -65.81
CA CYS A 1061 -27.87 28.07 -64.38
C CYS A 1061 -28.20 29.35 -63.61
N LEU A 1062 -27.50 30.46 -63.87
CA LEU A 1062 -27.79 31.75 -63.23
C LEU A 1062 -29.16 32.30 -63.66
N LYS A 1063 -29.53 32.13 -64.93
CA LYS A 1063 -30.83 32.55 -65.46
C LYS A 1063 -31.98 31.78 -64.84
N GLU A 1064 -31.85 30.46 -64.72
CA GLU A 1064 -32.89 29.61 -64.10
C GLU A 1064 -32.94 29.81 -62.58
N LEU A 1065 -31.80 29.98 -61.90
CA LEU A 1065 -31.77 30.25 -60.45
C LEU A 1065 -32.46 31.57 -60.08
N ARG A 1066 -32.35 32.60 -60.92
CA ARG A 1066 -33.04 33.91 -60.73
C ARG A 1066 -34.56 33.85 -60.86
N LYS A 1067 -35.12 32.76 -61.43
CA LYS A 1067 -36.58 32.58 -61.53
C LYS A 1067 -37.20 32.03 -60.24
N ILE A 1068 -36.38 31.56 -59.30
CA ILE A 1068 -36.84 30.98 -58.04
C ILE A 1068 -36.87 32.09 -56.99
N GLU A 1069 -38.01 32.27 -56.32
CA GLU A 1069 -38.14 33.17 -55.18
C GLU A 1069 -37.91 32.40 -53.87
N ALA A 1070 -37.12 32.98 -52.97
CA ALA A 1070 -36.92 32.41 -51.63
C ALA A 1070 -38.23 32.47 -50.83
N GLN A 1071 -38.60 31.36 -50.20
CA GLN A 1071 -39.81 31.27 -49.37
C GLN A 1071 -39.45 31.32 -47.89
N GLU A 1072 -40.16 32.14 -47.11
CA GLU A 1072 -39.96 32.22 -45.66
C GLU A 1072 -40.43 30.93 -44.97
N GLY A 1073 -39.66 30.49 -43.96
CA GLY A 1073 -39.98 29.31 -43.16
C GLY A 1073 -39.61 27.96 -43.79
N CYS A 1074 -38.76 27.95 -44.84
CA CYS A 1074 -38.12 26.73 -45.34
C CYS A 1074 -36.79 26.47 -44.62
N TYR A 1075 -36.38 25.21 -44.56
CA TYR A 1075 -35.07 24.81 -44.03
C TYR A 1075 -34.18 24.25 -45.12
N LEU A 1076 -32.93 23.92 -44.82
CA LEU A 1076 -32.07 23.22 -45.77
C LEU A 1076 -32.20 21.70 -45.59
N PRO A 1077 -32.66 20.94 -46.61
CA PRO A 1077 -32.76 19.48 -46.56
C PRO A 1077 -31.54 18.73 -46.00
N PRO A 1078 -30.29 19.11 -46.34
CA PRO A 1078 -29.12 18.41 -45.81
C PRO A 1078 -28.71 18.87 -44.40
N ILE A 1079 -29.23 20.02 -43.96
CA ILE A 1079 -28.83 20.72 -42.72
C ILE A 1079 -30.12 21.21 -42.02
N PRO A 1080 -30.83 20.30 -41.32
CA PRO A 1080 -32.17 20.56 -40.79
C PRO A 1080 -32.20 21.51 -39.58
N ASP A 1081 -31.05 21.91 -39.04
CA ASP A 1081 -30.93 22.91 -37.96
C ASP A 1081 -30.82 24.36 -38.49
N CYS A 1082 -30.88 24.55 -39.81
CA CYS A 1082 -30.69 25.83 -40.48
C CYS A 1082 -31.93 26.27 -41.28
N ARG A 1083 -32.45 27.47 -40.95
CA ARG A 1083 -33.51 28.16 -41.68
C ARG A 1083 -32.96 28.91 -42.89
N VAL A 1084 -33.64 28.84 -44.03
CA VAL A 1084 -33.29 29.61 -45.24
C VAL A 1084 -33.81 31.03 -45.12
N LEU A 1085 -32.91 32.02 -45.23
CA LEU A 1085 -33.25 33.45 -45.24
C LEU A 1085 -33.28 34.02 -46.67
N ALA A 1086 -32.30 33.65 -47.50
CA ALA A 1086 -32.20 34.15 -48.87
C ALA A 1086 -31.34 33.23 -49.75
N ILE A 1087 -31.50 33.36 -51.08
CA ILE A 1087 -30.66 32.71 -52.09
C ILE A 1087 -29.72 33.75 -52.69
N ASP A 1088 -28.43 33.44 -52.81
CA ASP A 1088 -27.51 34.22 -53.63
C ASP A 1088 -27.67 33.81 -55.11
N TYR A 1089 -28.48 34.57 -55.84
CA TYR A 1089 -28.79 34.31 -57.24
C TYR A 1089 -27.57 34.39 -58.19
N ASN A 1090 -26.44 34.93 -57.72
CA ASN A 1090 -25.21 35.02 -58.51
C ASN A 1090 -24.23 33.87 -58.22
N SER A 1091 -24.56 32.96 -57.30
CA SER A 1091 -23.69 31.87 -56.86
C SER A 1091 -23.75 30.59 -57.73
N GLY A 1092 -24.77 30.47 -58.58
CA GLY A 1092 -25.05 29.30 -59.42
C GLY A 1092 -23.85 28.85 -60.26
N THR A 1093 -23.22 27.75 -59.87
CA THR A 1093 -22.02 27.22 -60.55
C THR A 1093 -22.17 25.73 -60.87
N PRO A 1094 -22.33 25.35 -62.15
CA PRO A 1094 -22.42 23.94 -62.55
C PRO A 1094 -21.11 23.17 -62.27
N MET A 1095 -21.23 21.94 -61.80
CA MET A 1095 -20.12 21.02 -61.51
C MET A 1095 -19.82 20.08 -62.69
N GLN A 1096 -18.66 19.40 -62.64
CA GLN A 1096 -18.09 18.68 -63.80
C GLN A 1096 -18.79 17.35 -64.19
N SER A 1097 -19.73 16.85 -63.36
CA SER A 1097 -20.41 15.56 -63.58
C SER A 1097 -21.27 15.55 -64.86
N ALA A 1098 -21.19 14.44 -65.62
CA ALA A 1098 -21.79 14.31 -66.95
C ALA A 1098 -23.27 13.86 -66.96
N ALA A 1099 -23.74 13.11 -65.94
CA ALA A 1099 -25.06 12.46 -65.98
C ALA A 1099 -26.23 13.38 -65.56
N LYS A 1100 -26.03 14.25 -64.56
CA LYS A 1100 -27.10 15.05 -63.93
C LYS A 1100 -26.87 16.56 -63.86
N ALA A 1101 -25.74 17.06 -64.38
CA ALA A 1101 -25.37 18.48 -64.36
C ALA A 1101 -25.61 19.20 -63.00
N PRO A 1102 -25.11 18.68 -61.86
CA PRO A 1102 -25.31 19.29 -60.55
C PRO A 1102 -24.72 20.70 -60.50
N TYR A 1103 -25.24 21.57 -59.62
CA TYR A 1103 -24.78 22.95 -59.48
C TYR A 1103 -24.69 23.35 -58.01
N LEU A 1104 -23.78 24.27 -57.71
CA LEU A 1104 -23.63 24.88 -56.40
C LEU A 1104 -24.48 26.16 -56.33
N ALA A 1105 -25.33 26.26 -55.31
CA ALA A 1105 -26.05 27.47 -54.93
C ALA A 1105 -25.75 27.81 -53.47
N ARG A 1106 -25.50 29.08 -53.18
CA ARG A 1106 -25.27 29.59 -51.83
C ARG A 1106 -26.57 30.11 -51.26
N PHE A 1107 -26.88 29.66 -50.05
CA PHE A 1107 -28.02 30.11 -49.27
C PHE A 1107 -27.50 30.91 -48.08
N ARG A 1108 -28.17 32.03 -47.77
CA ARG A 1108 -28.01 32.69 -46.49
C ARG A 1108 -28.94 32.00 -45.52
N VAL A 1109 -28.38 31.48 -44.42
CA VAL A 1109 -29.14 30.71 -43.43
C VAL A 1109 -28.94 31.24 -42.02
N GLU A 1110 -29.89 30.94 -41.17
CA GLU A 1110 -29.84 31.18 -39.73
C GLU A 1110 -29.92 29.84 -38.99
N ARG A 1111 -28.98 29.63 -38.06
CA ARG A 1111 -28.92 28.42 -37.26
C ARG A 1111 -29.75 28.61 -35.99
N CYS A 1112 -30.88 27.92 -35.92
CA CYS A 1112 -31.83 28.01 -34.80
C CYS A 1112 -32.01 26.66 -34.10
N GLY A 1113 -31.53 25.55 -34.68
CA GLY A 1113 -31.72 24.22 -34.10
C GLY A 1113 -33.03 23.57 -34.51
N ILE A 1114 -33.12 22.23 -34.45
CA ILE A 1114 -34.21 21.46 -35.06
C ILE A 1114 -35.55 21.74 -34.34
N ASN A 1115 -35.55 21.71 -33.01
CA ASN A 1115 -36.77 21.90 -32.23
C ASN A 1115 -37.28 23.36 -32.31
N GLU A 1116 -36.37 24.33 -32.25
CA GLU A 1116 -36.71 25.74 -32.33
C GLU A 1116 -37.18 26.11 -33.74
N LEU A 1117 -36.53 25.58 -34.78
CA LEU A 1117 -36.97 25.73 -36.17
C LEU A 1117 -38.38 25.17 -36.35
N GLU A 1118 -38.64 23.96 -35.86
CA GLU A 1118 -39.97 23.35 -35.97
C GLU A 1118 -41.05 24.20 -35.28
N GLN A 1119 -40.77 24.73 -34.09
CA GLN A 1119 -41.68 25.66 -33.40
C GLN A 1119 -41.89 26.96 -34.19
N GLN A 1120 -40.81 27.63 -34.59
CA GLN A 1120 -40.88 28.90 -35.31
C GLN A 1120 -41.63 28.75 -36.65
N VAL A 1121 -41.36 27.69 -37.40
CA VAL A 1121 -41.99 27.45 -38.71
C VAL A 1121 -43.47 27.10 -38.58
N MET A 1122 -43.85 26.39 -37.51
CA MET A 1122 -45.26 26.14 -37.20
C MET A 1122 -45.99 27.42 -36.78
N HIS A 1123 -45.31 28.36 -36.10
CA HIS A 1123 -45.86 29.67 -35.73
C HIS A 1123 -45.94 30.68 -36.89
N VAL A 1124 -45.12 30.56 -37.94
CA VAL A 1124 -45.19 31.43 -39.14
C VAL A 1124 -46.58 31.37 -39.83
N LEU A 1125 -47.39 30.35 -39.53
CA LEU A 1125 -48.73 30.16 -40.10
C LEU A 1125 -49.88 30.51 -39.14
N ASP A 1126 -49.59 30.73 -37.86
CA ASP A 1126 -50.46 31.41 -36.91
C ASP A 1126 -50.10 32.90 -36.97
N GLY A 1127 -50.63 33.63 -37.95
CA GLY A 1127 -50.31 35.06 -38.12
C GLY A 1127 -50.51 35.87 -36.82
N PRO A 1128 -49.84 37.03 -36.68
CA PRO A 1128 -50.25 37.99 -35.65
C PRO A 1128 -51.68 38.43 -35.97
N GLY A 1129 -52.52 38.58 -34.95
CA GLY A 1129 -53.73 39.38 -35.07
C GLY A 1129 -53.40 40.81 -35.50
#